data_AF-A0A2V8ED95-F1
#
_entry.id   AF-A0A2V8ED95-F1
#
_cell.length_a   1.000
_cell.length_b   1.000
_cell.length_c   1.000
_cell.angle_alpha   90.00
_cell.angle_beta   90.00
_cell.angle_gamma   90.00
#
_symmetry.space_group_name_H-M   'P 1'
#
loop_
_entity.id
_entity.type
_entity.pdbx_description
1 polymer ?
#
loop_
_entity_poly.entity_id
_entity_poly.type
_entity_poly.pdbx_seq_one_letter_code
_entity_poly.pdbx_strand_id
1 'polypeptide(L)'
;MSPSGAAHPFLRVVFDTRVYNDGSGRVDVAVENVLDLTGATTVVYDVAIAVNNQTVFTKSSVQHYYLTRWRKTFTFGSAAMASVTPDMSPFYASNALPPYLSLIADLVSSPTGANFDILQAGALDANMPDHGGRQELAPYPDWTARYLVYRNPTQKAFVLAHGDLSGSWPVHVREAENSATSGVGPERIVSLDQRPTLWYDSRAKNDGLDFVHGSPMPIIEYTTTTPGPGQSPLIPDNAHQPSIAYVPYLLTGDRYYAEEMAFWANYGMIRTYPADGVRSSQGILAYNEPRGYAWPLRNMVDAAAFYPGAAVRSYLTQKVTANLTWLDNFANAQSPTANPFRILWIGKRPDGNQYIALWEQNYLAYAIDRAFKQGFPGGLAHRDAIARFQLRLFSSDPAYPRAQAAPYIIGVGVPPAGTVRYTDYNTFNFYKTIDQIWAATQGNERPFAGFYGPEARLNLMIGVENGWSGAQAAYDYLFPFIGTANTFCPDFGPDKPDLACRAGWAIGLAPAPPPPPPPPPPAPTVTSFSASPASITQGQSSTLSWAASNATSVTIDQGIGSVSASGTRAVAPATTTTYTLTATNSAGTATATTTVAVSSAAGQPTVTSFGASPASITSGQSSTLSWAVSNATSVTIDQGIGNVAASGSLAVSPAATTTYTLTAANGAGSTTAQTTVTVGAAPPPGTGVPAIDVVVAADRGSASSRVTTAAFSTHAANELLLAFVSADYLTGSNTTVQSISGGGLTWTRAIRSNAQLGTSEIWRAFAAAPLTNVTVSARLSQSVASSMTVVSFSNVDTTGTNGSGAIGAVARSSSAAGAPSATLVTTRANSWVFGVGNDFDNAIPRTLDAGQTMVHQDLAPVNDTYWVQRTTTTVAAAGTSVRINDTAPTSDRYNLAICEVRGPQ
;
A
#
# COMPACT_ATOMS: atom_id res chain seq x y z
N MET A 1 27.88 -18.89 2.85
CA MET A 1 28.32 -20.00 1.98
C MET A 1 29.27 -20.87 2.78
N SER A 2 29.37 -22.17 2.47
CA SER A 2 30.38 -23.05 3.07
C SER A 2 31.81 -22.60 2.70
N PRO A 3 32.87 -23.13 3.34
CA PRO A 3 34.25 -22.91 2.92
C PRO A 3 34.53 -23.28 1.45
N SER A 4 33.68 -24.12 0.84
CA SER A 4 33.75 -24.49 -0.59
C SER A 4 32.97 -23.56 -1.53
N GLY A 5 32.36 -22.49 -1.02
CA GLY A 5 31.55 -21.57 -1.83
C GLY A 5 30.16 -22.10 -2.21
N ALA A 6 29.73 -23.23 -1.63
CA ALA A 6 28.39 -23.77 -1.85
C ALA A 6 27.36 -23.12 -0.91
N ALA A 7 26.09 -23.08 -1.33
CA ALA A 7 24.99 -22.72 -0.45
C ALA A 7 24.90 -23.73 0.71
N HIS A 8 24.64 -23.25 1.93
CA HIS A 8 24.40 -24.13 3.06
C HIS A 8 23.02 -24.79 2.88
N PRO A 9 22.86 -26.11 3.13
CA PRO A 9 21.61 -26.81 2.85
C PRO A 9 20.42 -26.34 3.70
N PHE A 10 20.67 -25.72 4.86
CA PHE A 10 19.62 -25.31 5.82
C PHE A 10 19.53 -23.82 6.11
N LEU A 11 20.62 -23.07 5.86
CA LEU A 11 20.67 -21.65 6.21
C LEU A 11 20.25 -20.81 5.02
N ARG A 12 19.29 -19.92 5.24
CA ARG A 12 18.92 -18.89 4.26
C ARG A 12 19.29 -17.52 4.81
N VAL A 13 19.79 -16.66 3.94
CA VAL A 13 20.06 -15.25 4.25
C VAL A 13 19.19 -14.42 3.33
N VAL A 14 18.42 -13.52 3.92
CA VAL A 14 17.55 -12.60 3.20
C VAL A 14 18.04 -11.18 3.43
N PHE A 15 18.21 -10.44 2.34
CA PHE A 15 18.60 -9.03 2.35
C PHE A 15 17.44 -8.20 1.84
N ASP A 16 16.76 -7.49 2.73
CA ASP A 16 15.76 -6.48 2.32
C ASP A 16 16.48 -5.12 2.26
N THR A 17 16.62 -4.56 1.05
CA THR A 17 17.36 -3.31 0.83
C THR A 17 16.41 -2.19 0.41
N ARG A 18 16.53 -1.04 1.07
CA ARG A 18 15.89 0.22 0.66
C ARG A 18 16.98 1.23 0.31
N VAL A 19 17.00 1.69 -0.94
CA VAL A 19 17.93 2.70 -1.44
C VAL A 19 17.14 3.93 -1.87
N TYR A 20 17.57 5.11 -1.44
CA TYR A 20 16.97 6.39 -1.80
C TYR A 20 17.73 7.03 -2.98
N ASN A 21 17.10 7.99 -3.66
CA ASN A 21 17.66 8.62 -4.87
C ASN A 21 19.01 9.33 -4.63
N ASP A 22 19.33 9.68 -3.38
CA ASP A 22 20.61 10.27 -2.99
C ASP A 22 21.72 9.21 -2.74
N GLY A 23 21.42 7.93 -2.98
CA GLY A 23 22.34 6.81 -2.76
C GLY A 23 22.47 6.38 -1.29
N SER A 24 21.77 7.03 -0.37
CA SER A 24 21.64 6.55 1.01
C SER A 24 20.66 5.38 1.10
N GLY A 25 20.64 4.68 2.22
CA GLY A 25 19.73 3.57 2.37
C GLY A 25 19.84 2.81 3.67
N ARG A 26 19.12 1.70 3.70
CA ARG A 26 19.12 0.71 4.77
C ARG A 26 19.15 -0.69 4.15
N VAL A 27 19.90 -1.58 4.77
CA VAL A 27 19.85 -3.02 4.52
C VAL A 27 19.44 -3.74 5.80
N ASP A 28 18.42 -4.58 5.67
CA ASP A 28 17.96 -5.49 6.69
C ASP A 28 18.46 -6.89 6.34
N VAL A 29 19.22 -7.48 7.24
CA VAL A 29 19.78 -8.81 7.09
C VAL A 29 19.06 -9.74 8.04
N ALA A 30 18.32 -10.70 7.49
CA ALA A 30 17.73 -11.80 8.24
C ALA A 30 18.43 -13.11 7.89
N VAL A 31 18.76 -13.91 8.91
CA VAL A 31 19.32 -15.26 8.71
C VAL A 31 18.37 -16.26 9.34
N GLU A 32 18.07 -17.33 8.61
CA GLU A 32 17.03 -18.30 8.96
C GLU A 32 17.59 -19.72 8.97
N ASN A 33 17.19 -20.49 9.99
CA ASN A 33 17.41 -21.94 10.08
C ASN A 33 16.07 -22.65 10.28
N VAL A 34 15.17 -22.54 9.29
CA VAL A 34 13.72 -22.82 9.46
C VAL A 34 13.16 -23.84 8.48
N LEU A 35 14.01 -24.48 7.68
CA LEU A 35 13.54 -25.35 6.59
C LEU A 35 13.12 -26.69 7.12
N ASP A 36 11.95 -27.14 6.71
CA ASP A 36 11.51 -28.51 6.96
C ASP A 36 12.23 -29.47 6.00
N LEU A 37 13.40 -29.94 6.41
CA LEU A 37 14.24 -30.88 5.68
C LEU A 37 14.82 -31.93 6.62
N THR A 38 14.86 -33.17 6.15
CA THR A 38 15.60 -34.25 6.84
C THR A 38 17.07 -33.84 7.02
N GLY A 39 17.56 -33.95 8.25
CA GLY A 39 18.93 -33.57 8.61
C GLY A 39 19.11 -32.09 8.96
N ALA A 40 18.09 -31.25 8.79
CA ALA A 40 18.12 -29.89 9.33
C ALA A 40 18.34 -29.93 10.84
N THR A 41 19.26 -29.10 11.32
CA THR A 41 19.70 -29.11 12.72
C THR A 41 20.29 -27.75 13.11
N THR A 42 20.71 -27.63 14.36
CA THR A 42 21.40 -26.45 14.87
C THR A 42 22.75 -26.29 14.18
N VAL A 43 23.01 -25.09 13.66
CA VAL A 43 24.22 -24.78 12.90
C VAL A 43 25.10 -23.81 13.69
N VAL A 44 26.40 -24.06 13.72
CA VAL A 44 27.37 -23.14 14.31
C VAL A 44 28.17 -22.47 13.19
N TYR A 45 28.23 -21.15 13.18
CA TYR A 45 29.00 -20.39 12.20
C TYR A 45 29.50 -19.07 12.75
N ASP A 46 30.54 -18.53 12.11
CA ASP A 46 30.95 -17.14 12.28
C ASP A 46 30.20 -16.27 11.27
N VAL A 47 29.79 -15.08 11.67
CA VAL A 47 29.15 -14.10 10.80
C VAL A 47 29.97 -12.83 10.73
N ALA A 48 30.13 -12.33 9.51
CA ALA A 48 30.61 -10.99 9.20
C ALA A 48 29.70 -10.38 8.14
N ILE A 49 29.08 -9.24 8.45
CA ILE A 49 28.24 -8.47 7.52
C ILE A 49 29.02 -7.22 7.14
N ALA A 50 29.15 -6.99 5.83
CA ALA A 50 29.75 -5.77 5.31
C ALA A 50 28.73 -4.97 4.48
N VAL A 51 28.75 -3.65 4.65
CA VAL A 51 27.98 -2.69 3.86
C VAL A 51 28.98 -1.72 3.24
N ASN A 52 28.96 -1.55 1.92
CA ASN A 52 29.96 -0.77 1.18
C ASN A 52 31.42 -1.17 1.51
N ASN A 53 31.68 -2.48 1.55
CA ASN A 53 32.97 -3.08 1.92
C ASN A 53 33.47 -2.76 3.34
N GLN A 54 32.64 -2.14 4.19
CA GLN A 54 32.94 -1.91 5.60
C GLN A 54 32.20 -2.93 6.45
N THR A 55 32.93 -3.68 7.28
CA THR A 55 32.33 -4.63 8.22
C THR A 55 31.52 -3.88 9.28
N VAL A 56 30.21 -4.09 9.31
CA VAL A 56 29.25 -3.42 10.22
C VAL A 56 28.77 -4.33 11.35
N PHE A 57 28.96 -5.64 11.23
CA PHE A 57 28.62 -6.60 12.28
C PHE A 57 29.50 -7.83 12.18
N THR A 58 30.02 -8.28 13.31
CA THR A 58 30.69 -9.58 13.43
C THR A 58 30.22 -10.29 14.67
N LYS A 59 30.11 -11.62 14.58
CA LYS A 59 29.91 -12.49 15.75
C LYS A 59 30.48 -13.86 15.46
N SER A 60 31.31 -14.37 16.35
CA SER A 60 31.89 -15.70 16.24
C SER A 60 31.01 -16.74 16.93
N SER A 61 31.07 -17.98 16.47
CA SER A 61 30.42 -19.13 17.10
C SER A 61 28.93 -18.94 17.35
N VAL A 62 28.21 -18.34 16.39
CA VAL A 62 26.75 -18.19 16.44
C VAL A 62 26.14 -19.59 16.41
N GLN A 63 25.58 -20.02 17.55
CA GLN A 63 24.79 -21.24 17.64
C GLN A 63 23.36 -20.93 17.18
N HIS A 64 23.08 -21.16 15.90
CA HIS A 64 21.79 -20.89 15.28
C HIS A 64 20.88 -22.11 15.38
N TYR A 65 20.01 -22.10 16.39
CA TYR A 65 19.08 -23.20 16.67
C TYR A 65 18.11 -23.45 15.53
N TYR A 66 17.76 -24.72 15.32
CA TYR A 66 16.72 -25.09 14.37
C TYR A 66 15.38 -24.41 14.71
N LEU A 67 14.64 -24.00 13.69
CA LEU A 67 13.34 -23.31 13.73
C LEU A 67 13.39 -21.86 14.26
N THR A 68 14.58 -21.26 14.25
CA THR A 68 14.80 -19.86 14.67
C THR A 68 15.36 -19.00 13.54
N ARG A 69 15.22 -17.68 13.71
CA ARG A 69 15.67 -16.63 12.81
C ARG A 69 16.34 -15.54 13.64
N TRP A 70 17.19 -14.73 13.03
CA TRP A 70 17.60 -13.46 13.64
C TRP A 70 17.75 -12.38 12.58
N ARG A 71 17.67 -11.13 13.03
CA ARG A 71 17.77 -9.95 12.18
C ARG A 71 18.75 -8.91 12.72
N LYS A 72 19.42 -8.19 11.80
CA LYS A 72 20.08 -6.91 12.07
C LYS A 72 19.81 -5.93 10.94
N THR A 73 19.84 -4.64 11.27
CA THR A 73 19.53 -3.55 10.34
C THR A 73 20.68 -2.56 10.31
N PHE A 74 21.05 -2.10 9.12
CA PHE A 74 22.22 -1.24 8.92
C PHE A 74 21.87 -0.12 7.94
N THR A 75 22.23 1.11 8.28
CA THR A 75 22.07 2.27 7.39
C THR A 75 23.37 2.61 6.67
N PHE A 76 23.30 3.19 5.48
CA PHE A 76 24.45 3.70 4.74
C PHE A 76 24.13 5.03 4.03
N GLY A 77 25.16 5.82 3.75
CA GLY A 77 25.01 7.19 3.23
C GLY A 77 24.71 8.21 4.33
N SER A 78 24.42 9.47 3.93
CA SER A 78 24.26 10.61 4.83
C SER A 78 22.82 10.92 5.24
N ALA A 79 21.83 10.17 4.76
CA ALA A 79 20.44 10.43 5.12
C ALA A 79 20.18 10.03 6.58
N ALA A 80 19.90 11.04 7.42
CA ALA A 80 19.15 10.81 8.63
C ALA A 80 17.78 10.24 8.21
N MET A 81 17.51 8.97 8.50
CA MET A 81 16.16 8.43 8.42
C MET A 81 15.25 9.34 9.24
N ALA A 82 14.27 9.96 8.59
CA ALA A 82 13.34 10.84 9.27
C ALA A 82 12.69 10.09 10.45
N SER A 83 12.83 10.62 11.66
CA SER A 83 12.11 10.10 12.81
C SER A 83 10.65 10.53 12.69
N VAL A 84 9.79 9.61 12.29
CA VAL A 84 8.35 9.84 12.23
C VAL A 84 7.74 9.48 13.60
N THR A 85 7.10 10.47 14.23
CA THR A 85 6.16 10.26 15.33
C THR A 85 4.79 9.98 14.72
N PRO A 86 4.30 8.73 14.74
CA PRO A 86 3.06 8.38 14.06
C PRO A 86 1.85 9.03 14.74
N ASP A 87 0.92 9.55 13.92
CA ASP A 87 -0.43 9.81 14.39
C ASP A 87 -1.14 8.47 14.62
N MET A 88 -1.61 8.27 15.85
CA MET A 88 -2.27 7.03 16.24
C MET A 88 -3.79 7.06 15.97
N SER A 89 -4.35 8.25 15.69
CA SER A 89 -5.78 8.45 15.45
C SER A 89 -6.32 7.54 14.33
N PRO A 90 -5.65 7.36 13.18
CA PRO A 90 -6.10 6.44 12.14
C PRO A 90 -6.12 4.98 12.58
N PHE A 91 -5.18 4.55 13.42
CA PHE A 91 -5.13 3.17 13.91
C PHE A 91 -6.28 2.86 14.86
N TYR A 92 -6.70 3.84 15.67
CA TYR A 92 -7.87 3.69 16.54
C TYR A 92 -9.17 3.73 15.74
N ALA A 93 -9.30 4.67 14.79
CA ALA A 93 -10.50 4.81 13.97
C ALA A 93 -10.76 3.60 13.06
N SER A 94 -9.70 2.94 12.59
CA SER A 94 -9.78 1.72 11.78
C SER A 94 -9.89 0.43 12.61
N ASN A 95 -9.89 0.54 13.94
CA ASN A 95 -9.72 -0.58 14.87
C ASN A 95 -8.44 -1.41 14.61
N ALA A 96 -7.42 -0.87 13.94
CA ALA A 96 -6.12 -1.53 13.80
C ALA A 96 -5.40 -1.64 15.16
N LEU A 97 -5.63 -0.70 16.07
CA LEU A 97 -5.21 -0.78 17.47
C LEU A 97 -6.34 -0.29 18.38
N PRO A 98 -6.47 -0.81 19.62
CA PRO A 98 -7.39 -0.25 20.58
C PRO A 98 -6.86 1.11 21.10
N PRO A 99 -7.73 2.05 21.49
CA PRO A 99 -7.31 3.23 22.21
C PRO A 99 -6.75 2.83 23.59
N TYR A 100 -5.84 3.64 24.12
CA TYR A 100 -5.28 3.47 25.46
C TYR A 100 -5.65 4.64 26.36
N LEU A 101 -5.86 4.38 27.64
CA LEU A 101 -6.14 5.39 28.65
C LEU A 101 -4.90 6.27 28.87
N SER A 102 -5.11 7.56 29.11
CA SER A 102 -4.02 8.51 29.39
C SER A 102 -3.38 8.35 30.78
N LEU A 103 -3.90 7.44 31.61
CA LEU A 103 -3.38 7.20 32.97
C LEU A 103 -2.11 6.34 33.00
N ILE A 104 -1.70 5.75 31.88
CA ILE A 104 -0.49 4.93 31.77
C ILE A 104 0.71 5.70 32.31
N ALA A 105 1.63 5.04 33.00
CA ALA A 105 2.86 5.70 33.43
C ALA A 105 3.83 5.88 32.25
N ASP A 106 4.39 7.10 32.08
CA ASP A 106 5.47 7.36 31.13
C ASP A 106 6.78 6.77 31.65
N LEU A 107 6.99 5.49 31.35
CA LEU A 107 8.22 4.78 31.66
C LEU A 107 8.90 4.38 30.35
N VAL A 108 10.18 4.74 30.26
CA VAL A 108 11.03 4.51 29.10
C VAL A 108 12.07 3.44 29.42
N SER A 109 12.03 2.34 28.68
CA SER A 109 12.99 1.24 28.68
C SER A 109 13.88 1.32 27.43
N SER A 110 15.12 0.84 27.55
CA SER A 110 16.09 0.79 26.45
C SER A 110 16.54 -0.65 26.20
N PRO A 111 16.75 -1.07 24.93
CA PRO A 111 17.13 -2.44 24.62
C PRO A 111 18.64 -2.66 24.83
N THR A 112 19.08 -2.64 26.08
CA THR A 112 20.49 -2.74 26.47
C THR A 112 20.80 -4.06 27.18
N GLY A 113 22.00 -4.59 26.98
CA GLY A 113 22.49 -5.80 27.64
C GLY A 113 22.50 -7.04 26.74
N ALA A 114 23.08 -8.13 27.23
CA ALA A 114 23.30 -9.36 26.46
C ALA A 114 21.99 -10.00 25.98
N ASN A 115 20.89 -9.86 26.73
CA ASN A 115 19.59 -10.42 26.37
C ASN A 115 18.96 -9.77 25.11
N PHE A 116 19.50 -8.65 24.61
CA PHE A 116 19.06 -8.01 23.37
C PHE A 116 19.94 -8.32 22.16
N ASP A 117 20.88 -9.25 22.29
CA ASP A 117 21.66 -9.76 21.17
C ASP A 117 20.85 -10.77 20.33
N ILE A 118 21.33 -11.12 19.14
CA ILE A 118 20.65 -12.09 18.26
C ILE A 118 20.43 -13.43 18.98
N LEU A 119 19.28 -14.06 18.73
CA LEU A 119 18.89 -15.35 19.29
C LEU A 119 18.73 -15.35 20.82
N GLN A 120 18.37 -14.20 21.40
CA GLN A 120 18.06 -14.03 22.82
C GLN A 120 16.58 -13.65 23.04
N ALA A 121 16.15 -13.64 24.31
CA ALA A 121 14.74 -13.41 24.69
C ALA A 121 14.32 -11.93 24.76
N GLY A 122 15.27 -10.98 24.80
CA GLY A 122 14.97 -9.59 25.14
C GLY A 122 14.54 -9.49 26.60
N ALA A 123 13.43 -8.78 26.85
CA ALA A 123 12.80 -8.70 28.17
C ALA A 123 11.73 -9.76 28.42
N LEU A 124 11.49 -10.69 27.47
CA LEU A 124 10.55 -11.78 27.68
C LEU A 124 11.15 -12.84 28.61
N ASP A 125 10.30 -13.51 29.38
CA ASP A 125 10.69 -14.73 30.08
C ASP A 125 11.07 -15.82 29.07
N ALA A 126 12.27 -16.38 29.17
CA ALA A 126 12.77 -17.43 28.27
C ALA A 126 11.94 -18.71 28.34
N ASN A 127 11.27 -18.97 29.46
CA ASN A 127 10.34 -20.07 29.63
C ASN A 127 8.90 -19.53 29.57
N MET A 128 8.34 -19.37 28.36
CA MET A 128 6.97 -18.84 28.24
C MET A 128 5.92 -19.61 29.05
N PRO A 129 5.99 -20.95 29.24
CA PRO A 129 5.07 -21.67 30.12
C PRO A 129 5.00 -21.17 31.59
N ASP A 130 6.02 -20.47 32.08
CA ASP A 130 6.04 -20.02 33.48
C ASP A 130 4.90 -19.04 33.80
N HIS A 131 4.31 -19.25 34.97
CA HIS A 131 3.15 -18.52 35.42
C HIS A 131 3.56 -17.22 36.12
N GLY A 132 2.71 -16.19 36.05
CA GLY A 132 2.91 -14.95 36.79
C GLY A 132 2.37 -13.74 36.04
N GLY A 133 2.19 -12.63 36.78
CA GLY A 133 1.93 -11.34 36.17
C GLY A 133 3.19 -10.84 35.47
N ARG A 134 3.21 -10.89 34.14
CA ARG A 134 4.37 -10.53 33.31
C ARG A 134 4.02 -9.39 32.35
N GLN A 135 4.99 -8.53 32.06
CA GLN A 135 4.77 -7.28 31.31
C GLN A 135 4.51 -7.52 29.81
N GLU A 136 4.96 -8.66 29.29
CA GLU A 136 4.66 -9.11 27.93
C GLU A 136 3.24 -9.66 27.78
N LEU A 137 2.60 -10.05 28.89
CA LEU A 137 1.30 -10.72 28.91
C LEU A 137 0.16 -9.73 29.13
N ALA A 138 -0.18 -9.07 28.03
CA ALA A 138 -1.32 -8.17 27.95
C ALA A 138 -1.82 -8.15 26.49
N PRO A 139 -3.03 -7.64 26.22
CA PRO A 139 -3.53 -7.44 24.85
C PRO A 139 -2.45 -6.99 23.86
N TYR A 140 -1.66 -5.98 24.25
CA TYR A 140 -0.33 -5.72 23.73
C TYR A 140 0.63 -5.54 24.92
N PRO A 141 1.92 -5.91 24.81
CA PRO A 141 2.88 -5.78 25.92
C PRO A 141 2.87 -4.40 26.55
N ASP A 142 3.13 -4.31 27.86
CA ASP A 142 3.11 -3.05 28.61
C ASP A 142 4.01 -1.99 27.99
N TRP A 143 5.21 -2.39 27.57
CA TRP A 143 6.15 -1.50 26.88
C TRP A 143 5.63 -0.99 25.53
N THR A 144 4.80 -1.79 24.86
CA THR A 144 4.15 -1.40 23.61
C THR A 144 3.06 -0.38 23.87
N ALA A 145 2.20 -0.60 24.87
CA ALA A 145 1.18 0.37 25.26
C ALA A 145 1.78 1.74 25.66
N ARG A 146 2.87 1.74 26.44
CA ARG A 146 3.62 2.96 26.79
C ARG A 146 4.10 3.71 25.54
N TYR A 147 4.65 3.00 24.55
CA TYR A 147 5.02 3.63 23.29
C TYR A 147 3.82 4.21 22.54
N LEU A 148 2.69 3.49 22.48
CA LEU A 148 1.51 3.97 21.73
C LEU A 148 0.91 5.25 22.34
N VAL A 149 1.05 5.44 23.66
CA VAL A 149 0.62 6.67 24.33
C VAL A 149 1.65 7.79 24.22
N TYR A 150 2.92 7.54 24.54
CA TYR A 150 3.92 8.61 24.67
C TYR A 150 4.74 8.87 23.41
N ARG A 151 4.78 7.91 22.48
CA ARG A 151 5.61 7.92 21.25
C ARG A 151 7.08 8.26 21.50
N ASN A 152 7.61 7.88 22.67
CA ASN A 152 8.99 8.11 23.03
C ASN A 152 9.93 7.32 22.08
N PRO A 153 10.95 7.95 21.44
CA PRO A 153 11.84 7.26 20.50
C PRO A 153 12.67 6.13 21.10
N THR A 154 13.12 6.26 22.34
CA THR A 154 13.86 5.22 23.06
C THR A 154 12.96 4.02 23.35
N GLN A 155 11.71 4.30 23.77
CA GLN A 155 10.70 3.25 23.95
C GLN A 155 10.35 2.56 22.63
N LYS A 156 10.32 3.31 21.51
CA LYS A 156 10.17 2.73 20.16
C LYS A 156 11.27 1.71 19.87
N ALA A 157 12.52 2.06 20.17
CA ALA A 157 13.66 1.15 19.97
C ALA A 157 13.50 -0.13 20.81
N PHE A 158 12.99 -0.02 22.04
CA PHE A 158 12.66 -1.17 22.88
C PHE A 158 11.56 -2.04 22.27
N VAL A 159 10.48 -1.44 21.75
CA VAL A 159 9.41 -2.17 21.04
C VAL A 159 9.96 -2.90 19.81
N LEU A 160 10.75 -2.22 18.98
CA LEU A 160 11.32 -2.78 17.76
C LEU A 160 12.33 -3.90 18.05
N ALA A 161 13.14 -3.77 19.11
CA ALA A 161 14.07 -4.82 19.51
C ALA A 161 13.36 -6.13 19.88
N HIS A 162 12.18 -6.10 20.49
CA HIS A 162 11.37 -7.30 20.71
C HIS A 162 10.77 -7.87 19.43
N GLY A 163 10.45 -7.01 18.46
CA GLY A 163 10.10 -7.45 17.11
C GLY A 163 11.27 -8.14 16.40
N ASP A 164 12.50 -7.65 16.56
CA ASP A 164 13.69 -8.29 15.97
C ASP A 164 13.99 -9.64 16.63
N LEU A 165 13.69 -9.77 17.93
CA LEU A 165 13.89 -11.00 18.72
C LEU A 165 12.71 -11.97 18.65
N SER A 166 11.61 -11.63 17.97
CA SER A 166 10.52 -12.58 17.76
C SER A 166 10.99 -13.80 16.95
N GLY A 167 12.01 -13.61 16.10
CA GLY A 167 12.66 -14.68 15.35
C GLY A 167 13.46 -15.66 16.21
N SER A 168 13.92 -15.24 17.39
CA SER A 168 14.77 -16.06 18.27
C SER A 168 14.07 -17.32 18.77
N TRP A 169 12.74 -17.34 18.73
CA TRP A 169 11.91 -18.41 19.26
C TRP A 169 11.79 -19.56 18.25
N PRO A 170 11.83 -20.83 18.69
CA PRO A 170 11.78 -21.98 17.79
C PRO A 170 10.35 -22.26 17.32
N VAL A 171 9.74 -21.33 16.60
CA VAL A 171 8.34 -21.37 16.13
C VAL A 171 8.21 -21.34 14.60
N HIS A 172 9.34 -21.24 13.89
CA HIS A 172 9.38 -20.91 12.46
C HIS A 172 9.60 -22.16 11.63
N VAL A 173 8.66 -22.48 10.72
CA VAL A 173 8.79 -23.60 9.77
C VAL A 173 8.40 -23.15 8.37
N ARG A 174 9.28 -23.40 7.40
CA ARG A 174 9.00 -23.21 5.98
C ARG A 174 9.10 -24.53 5.23
N GLU A 175 8.26 -24.69 4.21
CA GLU A 175 8.41 -25.76 3.23
C GLU A 175 9.68 -25.52 2.39
N ALA A 176 10.50 -26.55 2.27
CA ALA A 176 11.67 -26.51 1.39
C ALA A 176 11.24 -26.39 -0.08
N GLU A 177 12.08 -25.79 -0.94
CA GLU A 177 11.75 -25.55 -2.36
C GLU A 177 11.40 -26.85 -3.12
N ASN A 178 12.03 -27.96 -2.72
CA ASN A 178 11.83 -29.30 -3.28
C ASN A 178 10.82 -30.16 -2.49
N SER A 179 10.14 -29.59 -1.49
CA SER A 179 9.08 -30.28 -0.76
C SER A 179 7.90 -30.62 -1.69
N ALA A 180 7.21 -31.72 -1.41
CA ALA A 180 5.99 -32.10 -2.12
C ALA A 180 4.85 -31.08 -1.88
N THR A 181 4.90 -30.39 -0.74
CA THR A 181 3.98 -29.31 -0.38
C THR A 181 4.62 -27.96 -0.66
N SER A 182 3.83 -27.04 -1.23
CA SER A 182 4.33 -25.71 -1.62
C SER A 182 4.36 -24.71 -0.47
N GLY A 183 3.59 -24.98 0.59
CA GLY A 183 3.30 -24.00 1.63
C GLY A 183 2.37 -22.90 1.13
N VAL A 184 2.25 -21.83 1.91
CA VAL A 184 1.41 -20.67 1.60
C VAL A 184 2.28 -19.48 1.21
N GLY A 185 1.96 -18.88 0.06
CA GLY A 185 2.62 -17.67 -0.44
C GLY A 185 4.07 -17.87 -0.88
N PRO A 186 4.73 -16.81 -1.38
CA PRO A 186 6.18 -16.82 -1.63
C PRO A 186 7.01 -17.12 -0.38
N GLU A 187 6.43 -16.92 0.80
CA GLU A 187 7.03 -17.22 2.09
C GLU A 187 7.13 -18.73 2.36
N ARG A 188 6.35 -19.57 1.65
CA ARG A 188 6.29 -21.03 1.83
C ARG A 188 6.01 -21.43 3.28
N ILE A 189 5.14 -20.69 3.96
CA ILE A 189 4.71 -21.02 5.33
C ILE A 189 3.99 -22.37 5.29
N VAL A 190 4.30 -23.26 6.23
CA VAL A 190 3.64 -24.57 6.27
C VAL A 190 2.12 -24.43 6.42
N SER A 191 1.37 -25.17 5.60
CA SER A 191 -0.10 -25.07 5.52
C SER A 191 -0.79 -26.27 6.17
N LEU A 192 -1.74 -26.02 7.07
CA LEU A 192 -2.63 -27.06 7.57
C LEU A 192 -3.65 -27.55 6.52
N ASP A 193 -3.84 -26.84 5.40
CA ASP A 193 -4.65 -27.35 4.28
C ASP A 193 -3.93 -28.45 3.52
N GLN A 194 -2.60 -28.34 3.44
CA GLN A 194 -1.74 -29.32 2.77
C GLN A 194 -1.30 -30.43 3.74
N ARG A 195 -1.16 -30.10 5.03
CA ARG A 195 -0.63 -31.00 6.08
C ARG A 195 -1.51 -30.96 7.33
N PRO A 196 -2.76 -31.45 7.27
CA PRO A 196 -3.76 -31.30 8.34
C PRO A 196 -3.40 -31.99 9.66
N THR A 197 -2.56 -33.03 9.61
CA THR A 197 -2.12 -33.79 10.79
C THR A 197 -0.79 -33.31 11.36
N LEU A 198 -0.15 -32.31 10.75
CA LEU A 198 1.15 -31.82 11.20
C LEU A 198 1.08 -31.33 12.64
N TRP A 199 1.86 -31.94 13.53
CA TRP A 199 1.92 -31.55 14.93
C TRP A 199 3.32 -31.13 15.34
N TYR A 200 3.39 -29.92 15.89
CA TYR A 200 4.62 -29.28 16.32
C TYR A 200 4.99 -29.71 17.74
N ASP A 201 5.19 -31.02 17.91
CA ASP A 201 5.51 -31.68 19.17
C ASP A 201 6.32 -32.94 18.90
N SER A 202 7.33 -33.24 19.72
CA SER A 202 8.20 -34.40 19.48
C SER A 202 7.49 -35.74 19.62
N ARG A 203 6.32 -35.79 20.24
CA ARG A 203 5.45 -36.98 20.32
C ARG A 203 4.82 -37.36 18.98
N ALA A 204 4.69 -36.42 18.04
CA ALA A 204 4.03 -36.64 16.74
C ALA A 204 4.56 -37.87 16.00
N LYS A 205 5.89 -38.09 16.03
CA LYS A 205 6.53 -39.24 15.40
C LYS A 205 6.05 -40.58 15.96
N ASN A 206 5.90 -40.68 17.28
CA ASN A 206 5.46 -41.91 17.93
C ASN A 206 3.94 -42.13 17.78
N ASP A 207 3.20 -41.04 17.63
CA ASP A 207 1.74 -41.05 17.48
C ASP A 207 1.30 -41.27 16.01
N GLY A 208 2.24 -41.46 15.08
CA GLY A 208 1.95 -41.65 13.65
C GLY A 208 1.37 -40.41 12.97
N LEU A 209 1.61 -39.23 13.55
CA LEU A 209 1.20 -37.93 13.01
C LEU A 209 2.30 -37.36 12.12
N ASP A 210 1.93 -36.42 11.24
CA ASP A 210 2.91 -35.66 10.47
C ASP A 210 3.70 -34.72 11.40
N PHE A 211 4.97 -34.47 11.10
CA PHE A 211 5.93 -33.78 11.96
C PHE A 211 6.96 -32.99 11.13
N VAL A 212 7.68 -32.06 11.78
CA VAL A 212 8.82 -31.38 11.16
C VAL A 212 10.06 -32.29 11.16
N HIS A 213 10.73 -32.41 10.03
CA HIS A 213 11.72 -33.45 9.75
C HIS A 213 13.12 -33.13 10.27
N GLY A 214 13.39 -31.89 10.68
CA GLY A 214 14.64 -31.52 11.33
C GLY A 214 14.69 -31.89 12.82
N SER A 215 15.88 -31.83 13.41
CA SER A 215 16.12 -32.20 14.81
C SER A 215 17.24 -31.38 15.46
N PRO A 216 17.22 -31.15 16.77
CA PRO A 216 16.16 -31.55 17.70
C PRO A 216 14.89 -30.72 17.52
N MET A 217 13.73 -31.34 17.74
CA MET A 217 12.45 -30.63 17.79
C MET A 217 12.39 -29.73 19.03
N PRO A 218 11.50 -28.72 19.06
CA PRO A 218 11.33 -27.86 20.23
C PRO A 218 10.93 -28.63 21.48
N ILE A 219 11.22 -28.03 22.64
CA ILE A 219 10.90 -28.61 23.95
C ILE A 219 9.38 -28.74 24.08
N ILE A 220 8.94 -29.87 24.66
CA ILE A 220 7.52 -30.10 24.95
C ILE A 220 7.15 -29.23 26.16
N GLU A 221 6.10 -28.41 25.99
CA GLU A 221 5.51 -27.56 27.03
C GLU A 221 5.21 -28.36 28.32
N TYR A 222 5.54 -27.77 29.46
CA TYR A 222 5.39 -28.35 30.81
C TYR A 222 6.16 -29.65 31.11
N THR A 223 7.06 -30.11 30.23
CA THR A 223 7.81 -31.36 30.49
C THR A 223 9.20 -31.13 31.09
N THR A 224 9.91 -30.10 30.64
CA THR A 224 11.25 -29.71 31.11
C THR A 224 11.50 -28.27 30.72
N THR A 225 12.26 -27.55 31.55
CA THR A 225 12.77 -26.20 31.26
C THR A 225 14.25 -26.24 30.86
N THR A 226 14.89 -27.41 30.92
CA THR A 226 16.28 -27.62 30.56
C THR A 226 16.38 -28.05 29.11
N PRO A 227 16.98 -27.25 28.21
CA PRO A 227 17.21 -27.63 26.83
C PRO A 227 18.22 -28.77 26.71
N GLY A 228 17.93 -29.73 25.82
CA GLY A 228 18.89 -30.75 25.41
C GLY A 228 19.94 -30.20 24.43
N PRO A 229 20.95 -31.01 24.09
CA PRO A 229 22.01 -30.62 23.17
C PRO A 229 21.45 -30.09 21.83
N GLY A 230 21.82 -28.87 21.47
CA GLY A 230 21.40 -28.23 20.23
C GLY A 230 19.95 -27.75 20.20
N GLN A 231 19.18 -27.81 21.28
CA GLN A 231 17.86 -27.16 21.38
C GLN A 231 18.01 -25.68 21.74
N SER A 232 17.05 -24.87 21.29
CA SER A 232 16.96 -23.47 21.72
C SER A 232 16.69 -23.39 23.22
N PRO A 233 17.28 -22.42 23.94
CA PRO A 233 16.95 -22.14 25.34
C PRO A 233 15.61 -21.43 25.52
N LEU A 234 14.97 -20.99 24.42
CA LEU A 234 13.69 -20.30 24.46
C LEU A 234 12.55 -21.29 24.25
N ILE A 235 11.60 -21.32 25.19
CA ILE A 235 10.50 -22.28 25.22
C ILE A 235 9.20 -21.55 24.90
N PRO A 236 8.70 -21.61 23.64
CA PRO A 236 7.47 -20.95 23.26
C PRO A 236 6.25 -21.71 23.78
N ASP A 237 5.16 -20.98 23.94
CA ASP A 237 3.91 -21.50 24.47
C ASP A 237 2.69 -20.79 23.84
N ASN A 238 1.57 -21.50 23.73
CA ASN A 238 0.29 -20.95 23.32
C ASN A 238 -0.39 -20.16 24.47
N ALA A 239 -0.31 -20.62 25.72
CA ALA A 239 -1.01 -20.01 26.85
C ALA A 239 -0.39 -18.69 27.35
N HIS A 240 0.78 -18.33 26.85
CA HIS A 240 1.51 -17.11 27.21
C HIS A 240 2.18 -16.45 26.00
N GLN A 241 1.50 -16.43 24.84
CA GLN A 241 2.05 -15.89 23.60
C GLN A 241 1.86 -14.36 23.48
N PRO A 242 2.92 -13.52 23.58
CA PRO A 242 2.79 -12.07 23.49
C PRO A 242 2.63 -11.58 22.04
N SER A 243 2.14 -10.34 21.86
CA SER A 243 2.09 -9.69 20.55
C SER A 243 3.34 -8.84 20.37
N ILE A 244 4.41 -9.47 19.85
CA ILE A 244 5.73 -8.83 19.71
C ILE A 244 6.05 -8.38 18.29
N ALA A 245 5.33 -8.85 17.26
CA ALA A 245 5.61 -8.51 15.86
C ALA A 245 4.60 -7.53 15.24
N TYR A 246 3.34 -7.51 15.71
CA TYR A 246 2.27 -6.73 15.06
C TYR A 246 2.51 -5.22 15.11
N VAL A 247 2.77 -4.66 16.29
CA VAL A 247 3.03 -3.22 16.40
C VAL A 247 4.33 -2.82 15.70
N PRO A 248 5.46 -3.55 15.83
CA PRO A 248 6.62 -3.31 14.97
C PRO A 248 6.29 -3.28 13.48
N TYR A 249 5.46 -4.19 12.98
CA TYR A 249 5.00 -4.17 11.59
C TYR A 249 4.22 -2.89 11.26
N LEU A 250 3.23 -2.51 12.06
CA LEU A 250 2.45 -1.29 11.83
C LEU A 250 3.31 -0.02 11.79
N LEU A 251 4.42 0.00 12.54
CA LEU A 251 5.30 1.16 12.65
C LEU A 251 6.32 1.28 11.52
N THR A 252 6.66 0.18 10.85
CA THR A 252 7.75 0.17 9.86
C THR A 252 7.33 -0.32 8.48
N GLY A 253 6.27 -1.14 8.40
CA GLY A 253 5.89 -1.88 7.20
C GLY A 253 6.92 -2.96 6.81
N ASP A 254 7.89 -3.29 7.67
CA ASP A 254 8.97 -4.20 7.32
C ASP A 254 8.46 -5.63 7.10
N ARG A 255 8.87 -6.26 5.99
CA ARG A 255 8.52 -7.64 5.62
C ARG A 255 8.84 -8.63 6.73
N TYR A 256 9.97 -8.46 7.42
CA TYR A 256 10.37 -9.32 8.54
C TYR A 256 9.28 -9.42 9.60
N TYR A 257 8.81 -8.30 10.13
CA TYR A 257 7.75 -8.30 11.15
C TYR A 257 6.41 -8.85 10.62
N ALA A 258 6.11 -8.63 9.34
CA ALA A 258 4.94 -9.24 8.71
C ALA A 258 5.02 -10.77 8.78
N GLU A 259 6.13 -11.35 8.34
CA GLU A 259 6.36 -12.80 8.40
C GLU A 259 6.34 -13.32 9.84
N GLU A 260 6.92 -12.59 10.79
CA GLU A 260 6.89 -12.96 12.21
C GLU A 260 5.46 -13.08 12.74
N MET A 261 4.55 -12.16 12.37
CA MET A 261 3.14 -12.31 12.70
C MET A 261 2.55 -13.63 12.17
N ALA A 262 2.86 -13.97 10.92
CA ALA A 262 2.32 -15.18 10.29
C ALA A 262 2.92 -16.45 10.90
N PHE A 263 4.21 -16.47 11.25
CA PHE A 263 4.83 -17.60 11.94
C PHE A 263 4.23 -17.82 13.32
N TRP A 264 4.10 -16.77 14.12
CA TRP A 264 3.48 -16.87 15.44
C TRP A 264 2.00 -17.26 15.38
N ALA A 265 1.25 -16.77 14.39
CA ALA A 265 -0.13 -17.21 14.14
C ALA A 265 -0.20 -18.69 13.74
N ASN A 266 0.69 -19.13 12.85
CA ASN A 266 0.71 -20.52 12.37
C ASN A 266 1.16 -21.49 13.47
N TYR A 267 2.15 -21.11 14.26
CA TYR A 267 2.64 -21.86 15.43
C TYR A 267 1.49 -22.25 16.36
N GLY A 268 0.61 -21.30 16.70
CA GLY A 268 -0.55 -21.57 17.56
C GLY A 268 -1.39 -22.75 17.10
N MET A 269 -1.64 -22.81 15.79
CA MET A 269 -2.40 -23.89 15.17
C MET A 269 -1.59 -25.18 15.09
N ILE A 270 -0.38 -25.16 14.53
CA ILE A 270 0.41 -26.39 14.34
C ILE A 270 0.85 -27.03 15.65
N ARG A 271 0.93 -26.26 16.74
CA ARG A 271 1.23 -26.72 18.10
C ARG A 271 0.02 -27.34 18.80
N THR A 272 -1.20 -26.98 18.39
CA THR A 272 -2.42 -27.57 18.93
C THR A 272 -2.52 -29.04 18.52
N TYR A 273 -2.90 -29.91 19.47
CA TYR A 273 -3.00 -31.35 19.25
C TYR A 273 -4.03 -31.69 18.16
N PRO A 274 -3.70 -32.51 17.14
CA PRO A 274 -4.61 -32.81 16.05
C PRO A 274 -5.42 -34.10 16.21
N ALA A 275 -4.98 -35.04 17.05
CA ALA A 275 -5.50 -36.41 17.02
C ALA A 275 -6.89 -36.56 17.67
N ASP A 276 -7.41 -35.50 18.31
CA ASP A 276 -8.79 -35.44 18.79
C ASP A 276 -9.82 -35.21 17.66
N GLY A 277 -9.35 -34.95 16.43
CA GLY A 277 -10.17 -34.68 15.26
C GLY A 277 -10.79 -33.29 15.23
N VAL A 278 -10.56 -32.45 16.24
CA VAL A 278 -11.16 -31.12 16.35
C VAL A 278 -10.37 -30.10 15.55
N ARG A 279 -9.03 -30.12 15.65
CA ARG A 279 -8.18 -29.12 14.99
C ARG A 279 -8.31 -29.16 13.47
N SER A 280 -8.11 -30.34 12.87
CA SER A 280 -8.14 -30.62 11.43
C SER A 280 -7.36 -29.61 10.57
N SER A 281 -7.64 -29.55 9.25
CA SER A 281 -7.16 -28.47 8.37
C SER A 281 -7.73 -27.10 8.74
N GLN A 282 -8.80 -27.06 9.54
CA GLN A 282 -9.42 -25.81 10.00
C GLN A 282 -8.56 -25.04 11.01
N GLY A 283 -7.57 -25.69 11.63
CA GLY A 283 -6.67 -25.05 12.58
C GLY A 283 -7.37 -24.64 13.89
N ILE A 284 -8.35 -25.41 14.34
CA ILE A 284 -9.13 -25.08 15.56
C ILE A 284 -8.26 -25.22 16.82
N LEU A 285 -8.21 -24.20 17.66
CA LEU A 285 -7.33 -24.11 18.84
C LEU A 285 -7.86 -24.82 20.11
N ALA A 286 -8.93 -25.63 20.01
CA ALA A 286 -9.76 -26.06 21.13
C ALA A 286 -9.11 -27.02 22.16
N TYR A 287 -8.04 -27.72 21.78
CA TYR A 287 -7.37 -28.64 22.71
C TYR A 287 -6.68 -27.91 23.88
N ASN A 288 -6.33 -26.63 23.70
CA ASN A 288 -5.67 -25.82 24.72
C ASN A 288 -6.61 -25.46 25.89
N GLU A 289 -6.05 -24.89 26.95
CA GLU A 289 -6.83 -24.15 27.95
C GLU A 289 -7.37 -22.83 27.35
N PRO A 290 -8.39 -22.18 27.96
CA PRO A 290 -9.02 -21.00 27.37
C PRO A 290 -8.04 -19.88 26.96
N ARG A 291 -7.03 -19.58 27.79
CA ARG A 291 -6.00 -18.60 27.40
C ARG A 291 -5.08 -19.08 26.27
N GLY A 292 -4.79 -20.39 26.20
CA GLY A 292 -4.07 -21.00 25.08
C GLY A 292 -4.85 -21.04 23.77
N TYR A 293 -6.16 -20.79 23.82
CA TYR A 293 -6.95 -20.42 22.64
C TYR A 293 -6.85 -18.91 22.37
N ALA A 294 -6.99 -18.09 23.41
CA ALA A 294 -7.11 -16.65 23.30
C ALA A 294 -5.86 -15.93 22.77
N TRP A 295 -4.67 -16.25 23.30
CA TRP A 295 -3.44 -15.57 22.87
C TRP A 295 -3.09 -15.85 21.40
N PRO A 296 -3.14 -17.11 20.93
CA PRO A 296 -2.92 -17.37 19.51
C PRO A 296 -4.04 -16.80 18.63
N LEU A 297 -5.31 -16.84 19.08
CA LEU A 297 -6.41 -16.23 18.33
C LEU A 297 -6.17 -14.73 18.10
N ARG A 298 -5.70 -13.97 19.10
CA ARG A 298 -5.33 -12.56 18.91
C ARG A 298 -4.25 -12.41 17.84
N ASN A 299 -3.18 -13.20 17.90
CA ASN A 299 -2.09 -13.13 16.92
C ASN A 299 -2.55 -13.53 15.51
N MET A 300 -3.41 -14.54 15.41
CA MET A 300 -4.04 -14.96 14.15
C MET A 300 -4.91 -13.87 13.56
N VAL A 301 -5.69 -13.18 14.38
CA VAL A 301 -6.56 -12.06 13.99
C VAL A 301 -5.73 -10.88 13.46
N ASP A 302 -4.73 -10.43 14.23
CA ASP A 302 -3.84 -9.32 13.82
C ASP A 302 -3.12 -9.65 12.49
N ALA A 303 -2.61 -10.87 12.35
CA ALA A 303 -2.00 -11.33 11.10
C ALA A 303 -3.01 -11.43 9.94
N ALA A 304 -4.19 -12.02 10.16
CA ALA A 304 -5.21 -12.18 9.13
C ALA A 304 -5.76 -10.84 8.62
N ALA A 305 -5.87 -9.82 9.48
CA ALA A 305 -6.34 -8.50 9.07
C ALA A 305 -5.28 -7.70 8.29
N PHE A 306 -4.02 -7.76 8.71
CA PHE A 306 -3.00 -6.80 8.26
C PHE A 306 -1.82 -7.40 7.49
N TYR A 307 -1.73 -8.73 7.32
CA TYR A 307 -0.66 -9.32 6.52
C TYR A 307 -0.73 -8.86 5.05
N PRO A 308 0.38 -8.39 4.44
CA PRO A 308 0.34 -7.74 3.12
C PRO A 308 0.18 -8.73 1.96
N GLY A 309 0.72 -9.94 2.08
CA GLY A 309 0.64 -10.98 1.04
C GLY A 309 -0.74 -11.63 0.97
N ALA A 310 -1.40 -11.56 -0.20
CA ALA A 310 -2.78 -12.02 -0.37
C ALA A 310 -2.99 -13.51 -0.04
N ALA A 311 -2.05 -14.39 -0.41
CA ALA A 311 -2.15 -15.83 -0.16
C ALA A 311 -2.14 -16.16 1.33
N VAL A 312 -1.14 -15.66 2.06
CA VAL A 312 -1.02 -15.86 3.52
C VAL A 312 -2.19 -15.22 4.25
N ARG A 313 -2.58 -13.99 3.86
CA ARG A 313 -3.73 -13.30 4.44
C ARG A 313 -5.03 -14.11 4.28
N SER A 314 -5.27 -14.66 3.08
CA SER A 314 -6.46 -15.48 2.81
C SER A 314 -6.47 -16.77 3.62
N TYR A 315 -5.32 -17.45 3.72
CA TYR A 315 -5.17 -18.64 4.56
C TYR A 315 -5.51 -18.34 6.02
N LEU A 316 -4.88 -17.33 6.62
CA LEU A 316 -5.10 -16.96 8.02
C LEU A 316 -6.54 -16.48 8.27
N THR A 317 -7.13 -15.71 7.33
CA THR A 317 -8.54 -15.29 7.39
C THR A 317 -9.49 -16.49 7.48
N GLN A 318 -9.23 -17.53 6.69
CA GLN A 318 -10.00 -18.77 6.75
C GLN A 318 -9.88 -19.44 8.13
N LYS A 319 -8.67 -19.51 8.70
CA LYS A 319 -8.45 -20.13 10.02
C LYS A 319 -9.08 -19.36 11.16
N VAL A 320 -9.01 -18.02 11.14
CA VAL A 320 -9.72 -17.16 12.09
C VAL A 320 -11.22 -17.39 12.00
N THR A 321 -11.78 -17.36 10.79
CA THR A 321 -13.23 -17.57 10.57
C THR A 321 -13.68 -18.94 11.06
N ALA A 322 -12.89 -19.98 10.82
CA ALA A 322 -13.18 -21.34 11.29
C ALA A 322 -13.18 -21.43 12.83
N ASN A 323 -12.20 -20.81 13.50
CA ASN A 323 -12.13 -20.76 14.96
C ASN A 323 -13.32 -19.99 15.55
N LEU A 324 -13.66 -18.81 15.02
CA LEU A 324 -14.82 -18.03 15.48
C LEU A 324 -16.15 -18.79 15.30
N THR A 325 -16.31 -19.46 14.16
CA THR A 325 -17.48 -20.32 13.89
C THR A 325 -17.56 -21.49 14.87
N TRP A 326 -16.43 -22.15 15.12
CA TRP A 326 -16.35 -23.24 16.08
C TRP A 326 -16.71 -22.79 17.50
N LEU A 327 -16.21 -21.62 17.93
CA LEU A 327 -16.52 -21.03 19.23
C LEU A 327 -18.02 -20.74 19.40
N ASP A 328 -18.65 -20.17 18.36
CA ASP A 328 -20.11 -19.95 18.37
C ASP A 328 -20.88 -21.26 18.44
N ASN A 329 -20.50 -22.26 17.66
CA ASN A 329 -21.13 -23.58 17.72
C ASN A 329 -20.98 -24.22 19.10
N PHE A 330 -19.79 -24.11 19.72
CA PHE A 330 -19.53 -24.59 21.07
C PHE A 330 -20.42 -23.91 22.12
N ALA A 331 -20.60 -22.59 22.02
CA ALA A 331 -21.46 -21.84 22.92
C ALA A 331 -22.95 -22.12 22.69
N ASN A 332 -23.38 -22.23 21.43
CA ASN A 332 -24.78 -22.45 21.06
C ASN A 332 -25.25 -23.89 21.31
N ALA A 333 -24.32 -24.86 21.40
CA ALA A 333 -24.64 -26.23 21.78
C ALA A 333 -25.11 -26.37 23.24
N GLN A 334 -24.92 -25.33 24.07
CA GLN A 334 -25.23 -25.39 25.49
C GLN A 334 -26.72 -25.22 25.78
N SER A 335 -27.30 -26.16 26.53
CA SER A 335 -28.70 -26.11 26.94
C SER A 335 -28.94 -24.96 27.94
N PRO A 336 -29.80 -23.97 27.64
CA PRO A 336 -30.09 -22.87 28.55
C PRO A 336 -30.77 -23.32 29.85
N THR A 337 -31.43 -24.48 29.86
CA THR A 337 -32.06 -25.03 31.07
C THR A 337 -31.03 -25.78 31.93
N ALA A 338 -30.14 -26.55 31.30
CA ALA A 338 -29.10 -27.29 32.02
C ALA A 338 -27.94 -26.39 32.48
N ASN A 339 -27.62 -25.35 31.72
CA ASN A 339 -26.54 -24.40 31.96
C ASN A 339 -27.08 -22.95 31.83
N PRO A 340 -27.83 -22.46 32.83
CA PRO A 340 -28.57 -21.19 32.71
C PRO A 340 -27.69 -19.95 32.59
N PHE A 341 -26.42 -20.06 32.97
CA PHE A 341 -25.45 -18.98 32.86
C PHE A 341 -24.56 -19.09 31.61
N ARG A 342 -24.81 -20.09 30.73
CA ARG A 342 -23.99 -20.41 29.56
C ARG A 342 -22.50 -20.49 29.90
N ILE A 343 -22.17 -21.15 31.01
CA ILE A 343 -20.80 -21.34 31.48
C ILE A 343 -20.05 -22.19 30.46
N LEU A 344 -18.88 -21.74 30.03
CA LEU A 344 -18.06 -22.40 29.02
C LEU A 344 -16.76 -22.95 29.64
N TRP A 345 -16.09 -23.85 28.92
CA TRP A 345 -14.77 -24.40 29.23
C TRP A 345 -14.63 -25.09 30.61
N ILE A 346 -15.48 -26.08 30.89
CA ILE A 346 -15.36 -26.94 32.08
C ILE A 346 -14.15 -27.88 32.02
N GLY A 347 -13.74 -28.48 33.15
CA GLY A 347 -12.75 -29.56 33.17
C GLY A 347 -11.34 -29.17 32.72
N LYS A 348 -11.00 -27.88 32.74
CA LYS A 348 -9.71 -27.35 32.29
C LYS A 348 -8.84 -26.79 33.43
N ARG A 349 -9.19 -27.07 34.69
CA ARG A 349 -8.48 -26.52 35.86
C ARG A 349 -7.86 -27.62 36.72
N PRO A 350 -6.58 -27.48 37.12
CA PRO A 350 -5.95 -28.40 38.06
C PRO A 350 -6.53 -28.27 39.48
N ASP A 351 -7.14 -27.12 39.80
CA ASP A 351 -7.76 -26.83 41.11
C ASP A 351 -8.99 -27.71 41.40
N GLY A 352 -9.60 -28.29 40.37
CA GLY A 352 -10.76 -29.18 40.48
C GLY A 352 -11.75 -29.01 39.33
N ASN A 353 -12.44 -30.11 38.98
CA ASN A 353 -13.37 -30.15 37.85
C ASN A 353 -14.60 -29.25 38.02
N GLN A 354 -14.92 -28.84 39.25
CA GLN A 354 -16.00 -27.90 39.56
C GLN A 354 -15.66 -26.44 39.23
N TYR A 355 -14.40 -26.13 38.93
CA TYR A 355 -13.91 -24.77 38.75
C TYR A 355 -13.63 -24.44 37.30
N ILE A 356 -13.83 -23.16 36.96
CA ILE A 356 -13.29 -22.54 35.74
C ILE A 356 -12.42 -21.33 36.12
N ALA A 357 -11.46 -20.99 35.27
CA ALA A 357 -10.72 -19.72 35.37
C ALA A 357 -11.43 -18.65 34.53
N LEU A 358 -12.26 -17.84 35.18
CA LEU A 358 -13.04 -16.81 34.47
C LEU A 358 -12.14 -15.74 33.86
N TRP A 359 -10.98 -15.43 34.45
CA TRP A 359 -10.04 -14.45 33.90
C TRP A 359 -9.45 -14.89 32.54
N GLU A 360 -9.20 -16.19 32.34
CA GLU A 360 -8.75 -16.72 31.03
C GLU A 360 -9.85 -16.58 29.99
N GLN A 361 -11.10 -16.89 30.39
CA GLN A 361 -12.26 -16.74 29.54
C GLN A 361 -12.51 -15.27 29.20
N ASN A 362 -12.36 -14.37 30.17
CA ASN A 362 -12.47 -12.93 29.95
C ASN A 362 -11.48 -12.46 28.87
N TYR A 363 -10.26 -12.98 28.88
CA TYR A 363 -9.29 -12.68 27.84
C TYR A 363 -9.66 -13.31 26.47
N LEU A 364 -10.22 -14.53 26.46
CA LEU A 364 -10.78 -15.12 25.23
C LEU A 364 -11.92 -14.28 24.64
N ALA A 365 -12.83 -13.79 25.48
CA ALA A 365 -13.90 -12.88 25.05
C ALA A 365 -13.33 -11.59 24.46
N TYR A 366 -12.27 -11.02 25.05
CA TYR A 366 -11.55 -9.90 24.46
C TYR A 366 -10.93 -10.24 23.10
N ALA A 367 -10.27 -11.39 22.95
CA ALA A 367 -9.67 -11.80 21.67
C ALA A 367 -10.73 -11.98 20.57
N ILE A 368 -11.91 -12.50 20.91
CA ILE A 368 -13.05 -12.59 19.99
C ILE A 368 -13.61 -11.20 19.65
N ASP A 369 -13.80 -10.33 20.64
CA ASP A 369 -14.27 -8.97 20.42
C ASP A 369 -13.30 -8.15 19.55
N ARG A 370 -11.99 -8.39 19.73
CA ARG A 370 -10.93 -7.85 18.90
C ARG A 370 -11.08 -8.28 17.45
N ALA A 371 -11.36 -9.57 17.20
CA ALA A 371 -11.62 -10.10 15.87
C ALA A 371 -12.84 -9.41 15.21
N PHE A 372 -13.93 -9.28 15.96
CA PHE A 372 -15.12 -8.57 15.51
C PHE A 372 -14.82 -7.12 15.14
N LYS A 373 -14.08 -6.40 15.99
CA LYS A 373 -13.67 -5.00 15.74
C LYS A 373 -12.76 -4.85 14.51
N GLN A 374 -11.99 -5.87 14.15
CA GLN A 374 -11.19 -5.91 12.91
C GLN A 374 -11.97 -6.42 11.68
N GLY A 375 -13.27 -6.68 11.81
CA GLY A 375 -14.16 -7.03 10.69
C GLY A 375 -14.35 -8.52 10.45
N PHE A 376 -13.89 -9.40 11.34
CA PHE A 376 -14.18 -10.84 11.24
C PHE A 376 -15.58 -11.15 11.81
N PRO A 377 -16.47 -11.79 11.04
CA PRO A 377 -17.77 -12.21 11.54
C PRO A 377 -17.66 -13.45 12.45
N GLY A 378 -18.53 -13.55 13.45
CA GLY A 378 -18.67 -14.72 14.32
C GLY A 378 -17.91 -14.62 15.65
N GLY A 379 -18.04 -15.68 16.46
CA GLY A 379 -17.55 -15.77 17.84
C GLY A 379 -18.42 -15.03 18.87
N LEU A 380 -19.42 -14.25 18.41
CA LEU A 380 -20.19 -13.36 19.27
C LEU A 380 -21.05 -14.10 20.30
N ALA A 381 -21.57 -15.28 19.99
CA ALA A 381 -22.33 -16.07 20.94
C ALA A 381 -21.43 -16.57 22.09
N HIS A 382 -20.19 -16.92 21.78
CA HIS A 382 -19.19 -17.33 22.76
C HIS A 382 -18.70 -16.14 23.60
N ARG A 383 -18.35 -15.02 22.94
CA ARG A 383 -17.99 -13.76 23.61
C ARG A 383 -19.07 -13.32 24.58
N ASP A 384 -20.32 -13.28 24.12
CA ASP A 384 -21.45 -12.79 24.91
C ASP A 384 -21.76 -13.72 26.09
N ALA A 385 -21.59 -15.04 25.94
CA ALA A 385 -21.77 -15.98 27.05
C ALA A 385 -20.81 -15.65 28.21
N ILE A 386 -19.52 -15.47 27.91
CA ILE A 386 -18.50 -15.12 28.90
C ILE A 386 -18.75 -13.74 29.49
N ALA A 387 -18.88 -12.72 28.63
CA ALA A 387 -18.99 -11.33 29.08
C ALA A 387 -20.27 -11.07 29.88
N ARG A 388 -21.39 -11.72 29.52
CA ARG A 388 -22.63 -11.63 30.30
C ARG A 388 -22.54 -12.36 31.63
N PHE A 389 -21.84 -13.51 31.69
CA PHE A 389 -21.61 -14.18 32.96
C PHE A 389 -20.76 -13.31 33.90
N GLN A 390 -19.70 -12.69 33.39
CA GLN A 390 -18.88 -11.73 34.13
C GLN A 390 -19.70 -10.51 34.62
N LEU A 391 -20.53 -9.92 33.75
CA LEU A 391 -21.45 -8.84 34.13
C LEU A 391 -22.47 -9.29 35.19
N ARG A 392 -22.91 -10.55 35.15
CA ARG A 392 -23.86 -11.09 36.12
C ARG A 392 -23.28 -11.09 37.53
N LEU A 393 -21.99 -11.37 37.70
CA LEU A 393 -21.32 -11.33 39.01
C LEU A 393 -21.37 -9.92 39.64
N PHE A 394 -21.20 -8.87 38.82
CA PHE A 394 -21.30 -7.48 39.31
C PHE A 394 -22.74 -7.03 39.58
N SER A 395 -23.72 -7.56 38.83
CA SER A 395 -25.11 -7.11 38.87
C SER A 395 -26.01 -7.91 39.81
N SER A 396 -25.48 -8.90 40.53
CA SER A 396 -26.26 -9.81 41.39
C SER A 396 -26.08 -9.56 42.90
N ASP A 397 -25.51 -8.44 43.31
CA ASP A 397 -25.38 -8.07 44.73
C ASP A 397 -26.79 -8.02 45.40
N PRO A 398 -27.01 -8.62 46.59
CA PRO A 398 -26.04 -9.27 47.48
C PRO A 398 -25.77 -10.77 47.24
N ALA A 399 -26.45 -11.43 46.29
CA ALA A 399 -26.31 -12.87 46.02
C ALA A 399 -24.88 -13.27 45.60
N TYR A 400 -24.19 -12.38 44.89
CA TYR A 400 -22.74 -12.45 44.70
C TYR A 400 -22.15 -11.08 45.04
N PRO A 401 -21.31 -10.97 46.08
CA PRO A 401 -20.77 -9.69 46.52
C PRO A 401 -20.02 -8.99 45.38
N ARG A 402 -20.48 -7.80 45.01
CA ARG A 402 -19.91 -7.06 43.87
C ARG A 402 -18.40 -6.83 44.00
N ALA A 403 -17.90 -6.66 45.22
CA ALA A 403 -16.46 -6.50 45.52
C ALA A 403 -15.59 -7.73 45.20
N GLN A 404 -16.19 -8.91 45.01
CA GLN A 404 -15.49 -10.18 44.73
C GLN A 404 -15.73 -10.67 43.29
N ALA A 405 -16.28 -9.80 42.43
CA ALA A 405 -16.74 -10.16 41.08
C ALA A 405 -15.59 -10.39 40.07
N ALA A 406 -14.33 -10.45 40.49
CA ALA A 406 -13.19 -10.85 39.66
C ALA A 406 -12.36 -11.97 40.34
N PRO A 407 -12.95 -13.14 40.60
CA PRO A 407 -12.28 -14.22 41.34
C PRO A 407 -11.15 -14.86 40.52
N TYR A 408 -10.21 -15.53 41.20
CA TYR A 408 -9.16 -16.31 40.52
C TYR A 408 -9.75 -17.52 39.79
N ILE A 409 -10.59 -18.29 40.48
CA ILE A 409 -11.37 -19.39 39.94
C ILE A 409 -12.80 -19.30 40.48
N ILE A 410 -13.78 -19.79 39.71
CA ILE A 410 -15.20 -19.71 40.05
C ILE A 410 -15.82 -21.11 40.05
N GLY A 411 -16.56 -21.44 41.11
CA GLY A 411 -17.26 -22.71 41.27
C GLY A 411 -18.56 -22.72 40.47
N VAL A 412 -18.69 -23.64 39.51
CA VAL A 412 -19.77 -23.59 38.50
C VAL A 412 -20.78 -24.74 38.57
N GLY A 413 -20.48 -25.78 39.32
CA GLY A 413 -21.40 -26.90 39.51
C GLY A 413 -20.76 -28.09 40.19
N VAL A 414 -21.45 -29.22 40.13
CA VAL A 414 -20.98 -30.51 40.63
C VAL A 414 -20.55 -31.38 39.45
N PRO A 415 -19.25 -31.67 39.29
CA PRO A 415 -18.76 -32.52 38.21
C PRO A 415 -19.17 -33.98 38.42
N PRO A 416 -19.28 -34.79 37.35
CA PRO A 416 -19.38 -36.24 37.49
C PRO A 416 -18.07 -36.81 38.09
N ALA A 417 -18.15 -38.04 38.60
CA ALA A 417 -16.96 -38.74 39.10
C ALA A 417 -15.95 -39.03 37.96
N GLY A 418 -14.66 -38.89 38.25
CA GLY A 418 -13.58 -39.15 37.29
C GLY A 418 -13.13 -37.90 36.51
N THR A 419 -12.42 -38.14 35.40
CA THR A 419 -11.90 -37.07 34.53
C THR A 419 -13.03 -36.40 33.76
N VAL A 420 -13.10 -35.06 33.83
CA VAL A 420 -14.06 -34.25 33.08
C VAL A 420 -13.35 -33.61 31.89
N ARG A 421 -13.85 -33.83 30.68
CA ARG A 421 -13.40 -33.12 29.49
C ARG A 421 -14.21 -31.84 29.32
N TYR A 422 -13.64 -30.88 28.61
CA TYR A 422 -14.28 -29.60 28.30
C TYR A 422 -15.54 -29.69 27.42
N THR A 423 -15.87 -30.90 26.95
CA THR A 423 -17.05 -31.23 26.15
C THR A 423 -18.12 -32.02 26.91
N ASP A 424 -17.86 -32.45 28.16
CA ASP A 424 -18.76 -33.34 28.92
C ASP A 424 -19.93 -32.58 29.60
N TYR A 425 -20.59 -31.66 28.87
CA TYR A 425 -21.67 -30.82 29.41
C TYR A 425 -22.94 -31.60 29.78
N ASN A 426 -23.23 -32.70 29.07
CA ASN A 426 -24.45 -33.47 29.29
C ASN A 426 -24.47 -34.23 30.62
N THR A 427 -23.30 -34.43 31.24
CA THR A 427 -23.14 -35.13 32.52
C THR A 427 -22.74 -34.19 33.65
N PHE A 428 -22.53 -32.90 33.36
CA PHE A 428 -22.12 -31.90 34.32
C PHE A 428 -23.33 -31.18 34.95
N ASN A 429 -23.44 -31.18 36.28
CA ASN A 429 -24.55 -30.57 36.99
C ASN A 429 -24.24 -29.11 37.35
N PHE A 430 -24.57 -28.17 36.47
CA PHE A 430 -24.37 -26.73 36.73
C PHE A 430 -25.26 -26.18 37.84
N TYR A 431 -24.70 -25.25 38.61
CA TYR A 431 -25.48 -24.43 39.53
C TYR A 431 -26.51 -23.58 38.78
N LYS A 432 -27.67 -23.37 39.41
CA LYS A 432 -28.83 -22.70 38.81
C LYS A 432 -29.02 -21.29 39.33
N THR A 433 -28.46 -20.97 40.49
CA THR A 433 -28.54 -19.64 41.09
C THR A 433 -27.15 -19.05 41.27
N ILE A 434 -27.08 -17.73 41.32
CA ILE A 434 -25.84 -17.02 41.60
C ILE A 434 -25.36 -17.26 43.04
N ASP A 435 -26.27 -17.44 44.01
CA ASP A 435 -25.91 -17.78 45.39
C ASP A 435 -25.13 -19.10 45.48
N GLN A 436 -25.50 -20.10 44.68
CA GLN A 436 -24.78 -21.37 44.62
C GLN A 436 -23.36 -21.19 44.06
N ILE A 437 -23.22 -20.36 43.02
CA ILE A 437 -21.92 -20.01 42.45
C ILE A 437 -21.07 -19.29 43.49
N TRP A 438 -21.63 -18.31 44.22
CA TRP A 438 -20.93 -17.61 45.28
C TRP A 438 -20.48 -18.57 46.39
N ALA A 439 -21.38 -19.40 46.92
CA ALA A 439 -21.07 -20.36 47.98
C ALA A 439 -19.94 -21.32 47.58
N ALA A 440 -19.87 -21.74 46.32
CA ALA A 440 -18.81 -22.59 45.80
C ALA A 440 -17.50 -21.85 45.45
N THR A 441 -17.54 -20.52 45.37
CA THR A 441 -16.39 -19.67 45.00
C THR A 441 -15.68 -19.08 46.21
N GLN A 442 -16.33 -19.08 47.38
CA GLN A 442 -15.76 -18.55 48.61
C GLN A 442 -14.36 -19.11 48.92
N GLY A 443 -13.43 -18.23 49.28
CA GLY A 443 -12.01 -18.52 49.50
C GLY A 443 -11.12 -18.42 48.25
N ASN A 444 -11.71 -18.31 47.05
CA ASN A 444 -10.99 -18.12 45.78
C ASN A 444 -11.06 -16.68 45.26
N GLU A 445 -11.53 -15.77 46.10
CA GLU A 445 -11.66 -14.37 45.75
C GLU A 445 -10.30 -13.69 45.68
N ARG A 446 -10.22 -12.65 44.85
CA ARG A 446 -9.04 -11.81 44.70
C ARG A 446 -9.46 -10.33 44.67
N PRO A 447 -8.73 -9.43 45.36
CA PRO A 447 -8.89 -7.99 45.17
C PRO A 447 -8.77 -7.60 43.70
N PHE A 448 -9.39 -6.51 43.27
CA PHE A 448 -9.36 -6.13 41.85
C PHE A 448 -7.95 -5.76 41.35
N ALA A 449 -7.26 -4.86 42.06
CA ALA A 449 -5.93 -4.39 41.69
C ALA A 449 -4.85 -5.43 41.97
N GLY A 450 -3.90 -5.58 41.04
CA GLY A 450 -2.84 -6.58 41.12
C GLY A 450 -3.28 -8.01 40.80
N PHE A 451 -4.56 -8.22 40.48
CA PHE A 451 -5.11 -9.52 40.08
C PHE A 451 -5.96 -9.39 38.81
N TYR A 452 -7.23 -9.82 38.83
CA TYR A 452 -8.03 -10.03 37.61
C TYR A 452 -9.09 -8.95 37.33
N GLY A 453 -9.00 -7.82 38.04
CA GLY A 453 -9.83 -6.64 37.77
C GLY A 453 -9.66 -6.12 36.34
N PRO A 454 -8.44 -5.98 35.79
CA PRO A 454 -8.24 -5.52 34.41
C PRO A 454 -8.93 -6.40 33.35
N GLU A 455 -8.88 -7.73 33.49
CA GLU A 455 -9.49 -8.71 32.60
C GLU A 455 -11.03 -8.65 32.69
N ALA A 456 -11.57 -8.57 33.90
CA ALA A 456 -13.00 -8.38 34.13
C ALA A 456 -13.48 -7.07 33.51
N ARG A 457 -12.69 -5.99 33.63
CA ARG A 457 -13.02 -4.68 33.03
C ARG A 457 -13.20 -4.78 31.52
N LEU A 458 -12.35 -5.51 30.79
CA LEU A 458 -12.50 -5.69 29.34
C LEU A 458 -13.87 -6.27 28.96
N ASN A 459 -14.43 -7.16 29.77
CA ASN A 459 -15.74 -7.76 29.52
C ASN A 459 -16.89 -6.83 29.88
N LEU A 460 -16.73 -6.02 30.94
CA LEU A 460 -17.68 -4.94 31.24
C LEU A 460 -17.69 -3.89 30.14
N MET A 461 -16.53 -3.57 29.54
CA MET A 461 -16.42 -2.67 28.39
C MET A 461 -17.19 -3.20 27.18
N ILE A 462 -17.09 -4.50 26.87
CA ILE A 462 -17.92 -5.14 25.83
C ILE A 462 -19.41 -4.88 26.14
N GLY A 463 -19.84 -5.07 27.39
CA GLY A 463 -21.21 -4.80 27.79
C GLY A 463 -21.63 -3.33 27.65
N VAL A 464 -20.76 -2.39 28.00
CA VAL A 464 -20.99 -0.94 27.84
C VAL A 464 -21.16 -0.59 26.36
N GLU A 465 -20.24 -1.03 25.51
CA GLU A 465 -20.25 -0.76 24.07
C GLU A 465 -21.46 -1.40 23.36
N ASN A 466 -21.96 -2.54 23.87
CA ASN A 466 -23.16 -3.20 23.37
C ASN A 466 -24.46 -2.75 24.08
N GLY A 467 -24.41 -1.75 24.96
CA GLY A 467 -25.59 -1.18 25.63
C GLY A 467 -26.32 -2.15 26.57
N TRP A 468 -25.60 -3.09 27.20
CA TRP A 468 -26.21 -4.06 28.11
C TRP A 468 -26.60 -3.41 29.44
N SER A 469 -27.80 -3.76 29.93
CA SER A 469 -28.31 -3.27 31.22
C SER A 469 -27.34 -3.59 32.36
N GLY A 470 -27.00 -2.58 33.15
CA GLY A 470 -26.10 -2.69 34.30
C GLY A 470 -24.60 -2.68 33.97
N ALA A 471 -24.20 -2.73 32.69
CA ALA A 471 -22.79 -2.77 32.31
C ALA A 471 -22.04 -1.50 32.69
N GLN A 472 -22.62 -0.32 32.43
CA GLN A 472 -22.03 0.96 32.82
C GLN A 472 -21.83 1.05 34.34
N ALA A 473 -22.86 0.70 35.13
CA ALA A 473 -22.77 0.72 36.58
C ALA A 473 -21.72 -0.27 37.14
N ALA A 474 -21.56 -1.44 36.52
CA ALA A 474 -20.52 -2.40 36.87
C ALA A 474 -19.12 -1.87 36.53
N TYR A 475 -18.96 -1.27 35.34
CA TYR A 475 -17.71 -0.63 34.91
C TYR A 475 -17.31 0.50 35.86
N ASP A 476 -18.24 1.41 36.17
CA ASP A 476 -18.03 2.55 37.05
C ASP A 476 -17.72 2.12 38.48
N TYR A 477 -18.28 0.99 38.94
CA TYR A 477 -17.94 0.43 40.26
C TYR A 477 -16.51 -0.11 40.30
N LEU A 478 -16.08 -0.83 39.26
CA LEU A 478 -14.74 -1.44 39.21
C LEU A 478 -13.63 -0.41 39.00
N PHE A 479 -13.88 0.62 38.19
CA PHE A 479 -12.85 1.55 37.74
C PHE A 479 -12.05 2.23 38.87
N PRO A 480 -12.65 2.69 39.99
CA PRO A 480 -11.91 3.30 41.08
C PRO A 480 -10.81 2.42 41.67
N PHE A 481 -11.01 1.10 41.69
CA PHE A 481 -10.08 0.16 42.31
C PHE A 481 -8.82 -0.09 41.48
N ILE A 482 -8.89 0.06 40.15
CA ILE A 482 -7.78 -0.28 39.23
C ILE A 482 -7.28 0.92 38.42
N GLY A 483 -8.11 1.95 38.25
CA GLY A 483 -7.83 3.13 37.43
C GLY A 483 -7.51 4.40 38.22
N THR A 484 -7.86 4.47 39.51
CA THR A 484 -7.61 5.68 40.34
C THR A 484 -6.94 5.39 41.68
N ALA A 485 -7.27 4.27 42.33
CA ALA A 485 -6.66 3.92 43.61
C ALA A 485 -5.18 3.59 43.41
N ASN A 486 -4.31 4.28 44.14
CA ASN A 486 -2.89 3.98 44.14
C ASN A 486 -2.65 2.62 44.77
N THR A 487 -2.05 1.72 43.99
CA THR A 487 -1.64 0.38 44.40
C THR A 487 -0.14 0.23 44.22
N PHE A 488 0.46 -0.66 45.02
CA PHE A 488 1.89 -0.92 44.93
C PHE A 488 2.28 -1.38 43.53
N CYS A 489 3.30 -0.73 42.97
CA CYS A 489 3.81 -0.97 41.64
C CYS A 489 5.26 -1.50 41.74
N PRO A 490 5.46 -2.83 41.87
CA PRO A 490 6.74 -3.40 42.26
C PRO A 490 7.92 -2.96 41.39
N ASP A 491 7.67 -2.75 40.10
CA ASP A 491 8.73 -2.54 39.11
C ASP A 491 9.08 -1.06 38.88
N PHE A 492 8.25 -0.08 39.31
CA PHE A 492 8.26 1.26 38.68
C PHE A 492 8.17 2.50 39.60
N GLY A 493 8.46 2.39 40.89
CA GLY A 493 8.46 3.55 41.81
C GLY A 493 7.07 3.89 42.36
N PRO A 494 6.80 5.15 42.79
CA PRO A 494 5.75 5.47 43.78
C PRO A 494 4.38 4.90 43.44
N ASP A 495 3.54 4.65 44.46
CA ASP A 495 2.21 4.05 44.30
C ASP A 495 1.40 4.74 43.19
N LYS A 496 0.91 3.95 42.23
CA LYS A 496 0.17 4.38 41.05
C LYS A 496 -1.05 3.47 40.87
N PRO A 497 -2.08 3.88 40.10
CA PRO A 497 -3.16 2.96 39.75
C PRO A 497 -2.65 1.69 39.06
N ASP A 498 -3.27 0.55 39.33
CA ASP A 498 -2.91 -0.76 38.76
C ASP A 498 -2.78 -0.71 37.24
N LEU A 499 -3.76 -0.10 36.55
CA LEU A 499 -3.73 0.08 35.09
C LEU A 499 -2.62 1.02 34.60
N ALA A 500 -2.10 1.90 35.46
CA ALA A 500 -0.96 2.74 35.09
C ALA A 500 0.33 1.92 34.98
N CYS A 501 0.44 0.88 35.80
CA CYS A 501 1.58 -0.04 35.85
C CYS A 501 1.46 -1.14 34.80
N ARG A 502 0.30 -1.81 34.74
CA ARG A 502 -0.07 -2.85 33.76
C ARG A 502 -0.58 -2.21 32.47
N ALA A 503 0.28 -1.40 31.86
CA ALA A 503 -0.05 -0.50 30.76
C ALA A 503 -0.75 -1.20 29.57
N GLY A 504 -0.40 -2.44 29.28
CA GLY A 504 -0.98 -3.25 28.21
C GLY A 504 -2.46 -3.56 28.40
N TRP A 505 -2.94 -3.52 29.65
CA TRP A 505 -4.34 -3.73 30.04
C TRP A 505 -5.16 -2.43 30.12
N ALA A 506 -4.52 -1.26 30.01
CA ALA A 506 -5.14 0.06 30.12
C ALA A 506 -5.88 0.50 28.84
N ILE A 507 -6.61 -0.42 28.21
CA ILE A 507 -7.37 -0.15 26.98
C ILE A 507 -8.54 0.80 27.27
N GLY A 508 -8.71 1.85 26.48
CA GLY A 508 -9.87 2.73 26.55
C GLY A 508 -11.13 2.06 25.99
N LEU A 509 -12.31 2.50 26.44
CA LEU A 509 -13.52 2.26 25.66
C LEU A 509 -13.30 2.80 24.24
N ALA A 510 -13.85 2.12 23.24
CA ALA A 510 -13.86 2.67 21.90
C ALA A 510 -14.38 4.12 21.99
N PRO A 511 -13.69 5.12 21.37
CA PRO A 511 -14.27 6.45 21.32
C PRO A 511 -15.68 6.31 20.76
N ALA A 512 -16.65 7.03 21.35
CA ALA A 512 -17.99 7.09 20.78
C ALA A 512 -17.81 7.28 19.27
N PRO A 513 -18.53 6.49 18.42
CA PRO A 513 -18.41 6.66 16.98
C PRO A 513 -18.51 8.16 16.74
N PRO A 514 -17.54 8.77 16.03
CA PRO A 514 -17.61 10.19 15.78
C PRO A 514 -19.03 10.47 15.30
N PRO A 515 -19.68 11.55 15.76
CA PRO A 515 -21.01 11.89 15.26
C PRO A 515 -20.95 11.72 13.74
N PRO A 516 -21.95 11.05 13.12
CA PRO A 516 -21.92 10.79 11.70
C PRO A 516 -21.46 12.09 11.06
N PRO A 517 -20.38 12.06 10.25
CA PRO A 517 -19.81 13.29 9.73
C PRO A 517 -20.99 14.10 9.23
N PRO A 518 -21.11 15.39 9.63
CA PRO A 518 -22.24 16.21 9.20
C PRO A 518 -22.40 15.95 7.70
N PRO A 519 -23.64 15.66 7.23
CA PRO A 519 -23.86 15.20 5.86
C PRO A 519 -22.98 16.05 4.95
N PRO A 520 -22.12 15.42 4.12
CA PRO A 520 -21.07 16.14 3.42
C PRO A 520 -21.68 17.39 2.79
N PRO A 521 -21.10 18.58 3.05
CA PRO A 521 -21.72 19.82 2.61
C PRO A 521 -22.03 19.68 1.12
N PRO A 522 -23.25 20.01 0.67
CA PRO A 522 -23.64 19.80 -0.71
C PRO A 522 -22.59 20.42 -1.62
N ALA A 523 -22.22 19.73 -2.70
CA ALA A 523 -21.24 20.24 -3.65
C ALA A 523 -21.64 21.66 -4.10
N PRO A 524 -20.68 22.57 -4.30
CA PRO A 524 -21.00 23.92 -4.72
C PRO A 524 -21.67 23.85 -6.09
N THR A 525 -22.65 24.71 -6.35
CA THR A 525 -23.27 24.80 -7.67
C THR A 525 -23.21 26.24 -8.15
N VAL A 526 -22.90 26.43 -9.43
CA VAL A 526 -23.07 27.73 -10.10
C VAL A 526 -24.45 27.72 -10.74
N THR A 527 -25.37 28.51 -10.19
CA THR A 527 -26.76 28.58 -10.68
C THR A 527 -26.90 29.52 -11.86
N SER A 528 -26.04 30.54 -11.96
CA SER A 528 -25.96 31.40 -13.14
C SER A 528 -24.58 32.04 -13.27
N PHE A 529 -24.12 32.21 -14.51
CA PHE A 529 -23.01 33.10 -14.85
C PHE A 529 -23.20 33.63 -16.27
N SER A 530 -23.29 34.95 -16.41
CA SER A 530 -23.61 35.60 -17.69
C SER A 530 -22.92 36.95 -17.84
N ALA A 531 -22.77 37.41 -19.08
CA ALA A 531 -22.27 38.73 -19.43
C ALA A 531 -23.34 39.49 -20.25
N SER A 532 -23.58 40.76 -19.91
CA SER A 532 -24.53 41.62 -20.62
C SER A 532 -23.98 43.03 -20.81
N PRO A 533 -23.84 43.51 -22.07
CA PRO A 533 -24.01 42.76 -23.32
C PRO A 533 -22.91 41.70 -23.51
N ALA A 534 -23.24 40.57 -24.16
CA ALA A 534 -22.28 39.50 -24.46
C ALA A 534 -21.27 39.87 -25.56
N SER A 535 -21.52 40.97 -26.29
CA SER A 535 -20.61 41.54 -27.28
C SER A 535 -20.47 43.05 -27.07
N ILE A 536 -19.24 43.55 -27.13
CA ILE A 536 -18.88 44.97 -27.00
C ILE A 536 -17.91 45.39 -28.12
N THR A 537 -17.79 46.68 -28.37
CA THR A 537 -16.66 47.24 -29.13
C THR A 537 -15.51 47.60 -28.19
N GLN A 538 -14.25 47.44 -28.62
CA GLN A 538 -13.08 47.77 -27.80
C GLN A 538 -13.20 49.18 -27.19
N GLY A 539 -13.06 49.28 -25.85
CA GLY A 539 -13.25 50.51 -25.08
C GLY A 539 -14.63 50.66 -24.43
N GLN A 540 -15.59 49.80 -24.76
CA GLN A 540 -16.86 49.69 -24.03
C GLN A 540 -16.77 48.68 -22.88
N SER A 541 -17.81 48.62 -22.04
CA SER A 541 -17.89 47.72 -20.89
C SER A 541 -19.05 46.71 -21.02
N SER A 542 -18.85 45.51 -20.48
CA SER A 542 -19.88 44.49 -20.24
C SER A 542 -20.03 44.25 -18.74
N THR A 543 -21.21 43.84 -18.28
CA THR A 543 -21.44 43.49 -16.87
C THR A 543 -21.56 41.98 -16.71
N LEU A 544 -20.63 41.38 -15.95
CA LEU A 544 -20.74 40.00 -15.48
C LEU A 544 -21.75 39.91 -14.35
N SER A 545 -22.62 38.90 -14.36
CA SER A 545 -23.57 38.60 -13.29
C SER A 545 -23.49 37.12 -12.94
N TRP A 546 -23.37 36.79 -11.65
CA TRP A 546 -23.27 35.40 -11.18
C TRP A 546 -24.08 35.13 -9.93
N ALA A 547 -24.45 33.86 -9.77
CA ALA A 547 -24.92 33.30 -8.52
C ALA A 547 -24.40 31.86 -8.38
N ALA A 548 -23.92 31.54 -7.19
CA ALA A 548 -23.46 30.23 -6.77
C ALA A 548 -24.03 29.92 -5.38
N SER A 549 -24.28 28.64 -5.10
CA SER A 549 -24.75 28.15 -3.81
C SER A 549 -23.81 27.08 -3.26
N ASN A 550 -23.86 26.88 -1.94
CA ASN A 550 -23.06 25.90 -1.21
C ASN A 550 -21.53 26.09 -1.32
N ALA A 551 -21.04 27.25 -1.76
CA ALA A 551 -19.62 27.56 -1.87
C ALA A 551 -19.10 28.30 -0.64
N THR A 552 -17.92 27.93 -0.13
CA THR A 552 -17.20 28.67 0.92
C THR A 552 -16.26 29.72 0.33
N SER A 553 -15.84 29.55 -0.93
CA SER A 553 -15.13 30.57 -1.70
C SER A 553 -15.65 30.60 -3.14
N VAL A 554 -15.73 31.81 -3.71
CA VAL A 554 -16.01 32.01 -5.12
C VAL A 554 -14.96 32.95 -5.70
N THR A 555 -14.41 32.60 -6.86
CA THR A 555 -13.42 33.41 -7.58
C THR A 555 -13.82 33.54 -9.04
N ILE A 556 -13.43 34.64 -9.67
CA ILE A 556 -13.45 34.79 -11.13
C ILE A 556 -12.02 35.08 -11.59
N ASP A 557 -11.61 34.43 -12.67
CA ASP A 557 -10.31 34.63 -13.31
C ASP A 557 -10.20 36.01 -14.01
N GLN A 558 -9.22 36.17 -14.89
CA GLN A 558 -8.95 37.44 -15.62
C GLN A 558 -8.73 38.65 -14.70
N GLY A 559 -8.07 38.40 -13.56
CA GLY A 559 -7.70 39.43 -12.59
C GLY A 559 -8.83 39.92 -11.69
N ILE A 560 -10.00 39.26 -11.69
CA ILE A 560 -11.12 39.63 -10.82
C ILE A 560 -10.91 39.19 -9.37
N GLY A 561 -10.45 37.96 -9.16
CA GLY A 561 -10.12 37.43 -7.84
C GLY A 561 -11.34 36.93 -7.08
N SER A 562 -11.26 36.94 -5.74
CA SER A 562 -12.35 36.45 -4.89
C SER A 562 -13.55 37.39 -4.88
N VAL A 563 -14.74 36.81 -4.97
CA VAL A 563 -16.04 37.51 -5.01
C VAL A 563 -17.04 36.83 -4.07
N SER A 564 -18.13 37.53 -3.76
CA SER A 564 -19.27 36.96 -3.04
C SER A 564 -19.99 35.89 -3.86
N ALA A 565 -20.75 35.01 -3.19
CA ALA A 565 -21.48 33.91 -3.82
C ALA A 565 -22.48 34.34 -4.89
N SER A 566 -23.01 35.57 -4.81
CA SER A 566 -23.71 36.23 -5.90
C SER A 566 -23.24 37.67 -6.03
N GLY A 567 -23.32 38.23 -7.23
CA GLY A 567 -22.88 39.60 -7.48
C GLY A 567 -22.89 39.97 -8.95
N THR A 568 -22.51 41.23 -9.21
CA THR A 568 -22.26 41.74 -10.55
C THR A 568 -20.93 42.49 -10.57
N ARG A 569 -20.26 42.52 -11.72
CA ARG A 569 -19.03 43.30 -11.94
C ARG A 569 -18.93 43.80 -13.36
N ALA A 570 -18.72 45.10 -13.52
CA ALA A 570 -18.39 45.69 -14.80
C ALA A 570 -16.95 45.31 -15.20
N VAL A 571 -16.78 44.91 -16.46
CA VAL A 571 -15.52 44.57 -17.10
C VAL A 571 -15.41 45.27 -18.44
N ALA A 572 -14.20 45.67 -18.84
CA ALA A 572 -13.93 46.29 -20.14
C ALA A 572 -12.74 45.59 -20.80
N PRO A 573 -12.88 44.31 -21.20
CA PRO A 573 -11.77 43.58 -21.81
C PRO A 573 -11.37 44.21 -23.15
N ALA A 574 -10.06 44.26 -23.43
CA ALA A 574 -9.53 44.83 -24.67
C ALA A 574 -9.65 43.88 -25.87
N THR A 575 -9.77 42.58 -25.62
CA THR A 575 -9.94 41.50 -26.60
C THR A 575 -11.02 40.55 -26.12
N THR A 576 -11.60 39.73 -27.01
CA THR A 576 -12.59 38.72 -26.63
C THR A 576 -12.08 37.88 -25.47
N THR A 577 -12.75 37.97 -24.33
CA THR A 577 -12.29 37.39 -23.07
C THR A 577 -13.36 36.47 -22.52
N THR A 578 -12.97 35.23 -22.23
CA THR A 578 -13.79 34.28 -21.49
C THR A 578 -13.43 34.37 -20.02
N TYR A 579 -14.43 34.64 -19.20
CA TYR A 579 -14.35 34.61 -17.75
C TYR A 579 -14.81 33.25 -17.24
N THR A 580 -14.17 32.75 -16.19
CA THR A 580 -14.48 31.49 -15.49
C THR A 580 -14.76 31.80 -14.02
N LEU A 581 -15.99 31.56 -13.59
CA LEU A 581 -16.38 31.55 -12.19
C LEU A 581 -16.05 30.18 -11.60
N THR A 582 -15.32 30.16 -10.48
CA THR A 582 -14.99 28.94 -9.72
C THR A 582 -15.56 29.06 -8.32
N ALA A 583 -16.49 28.17 -7.98
CA ALA A 583 -17.12 28.08 -6.67
C ALA A 583 -16.58 26.81 -5.96
N THR A 584 -15.97 26.95 -4.79
CA THR A 584 -15.31 25.86 -4.07
C THR A 584 -15.88 25.72 -2.67
N ASN A 585 -15.98 24.47 -2.20
CA ASN A 585 -16.09 24.12 -0.79
C ASN A 585 -15.27 22.86 -0.49
N SER A 586 -15.35 22.34 0.73
CA SER A 586 -14.64 21.11 1.13
C SER A 586 -15.13 19.83 0.42
N ALA A 587 -16.29 19.86 -0.24
CA ALA A 587 -16.87 18.75 -1.00
C ALA A 587 -16.52 18.79 -2.50
N GLY A 588 -15.93 19.89 -3.00
CA GLY A 588 -15.45 19.99 -4.38
C GLY A 588 -15.55 21.38 -4.97
N THR A 589 -15.54 21.44 -6.30
CA THR A 589 -15.53 22.69 -7.07
C THR A 589 -16.57 22.61 -8.20
N ALA A 590 -17.29 23.70 -8.43
CA ALA A 590 -18.11 23.91 -9.62
C ALA A 590 -17.60 25.12 -10.39
N THR A 591 -17.63 25.03 -11.72
CA THR A 591 -17.22 26.12 -12.59
C THR A 591 -18.30 26.46 -13.60
N ALA A 592 -18.36 27.72 -14.02
CA ALA A 592 -19.12 28.16 -15.18
C ALA A 592 -18.32 29.21 -15.93
N THR A 593 -18.55 29.33 -17.23
CA THR A 593 -17.88 30.33 -18.07
C THR A 593 -18.89 31.25 -18.74
N THR A 594 -18.47 32.49 -19.01
CA THR A 594 -19.17 33.41 -19.89
C THR A 594 -18.16 34.21 -20.70
N THR A 595 -18.48 34.49 -21.96
CA THR A 595 -17.56 35.16 -22.90
C THR A 595 -18.10 36.54 -23.24
N VAL A 596 -17.24 37.55 -23.10
CA VAL A 596 -17.47 38.89 -23.64
C VAL A 596 -16.72 38.98 -24.97
N ALA A 597 -17.45 38.95 -26.08
CA ALA A 597 -16.88 39.13 -27.41
C ALA A 597 -16.53 40.60 -27.64
N VAL A 598 -15.28 40.90 -27.95
CA VAL A 598 -14.82 42.26 -28.24
C VAL A 598 -14.60 42.38 -29.74
N SER A 599 -15.45 43.16 -30.39
CA SER A 599 -15.24 43.60 -31.77
C SER A 599 -14.27 44.79 -31.78
N SER A 600 -13.22 44.71 -32.59
CA SER A 600 -12.35 45.87 -32.80
C SER A 600 -13.07 46.90 -33.67
N ALA A 601 -13.04 48.18 -33.27
CA ALA A 601 -13.16 49.25 -34.26
C ALA A 601 -11.97 49.11 -35.22
N ALA A 602 -12.20 49.23 -36.54
CA ALA A 602 -11.23 48.87 -37.58
C ALA A 602 -9.79 49.25 -37.20
N GLY A 603 -8.99 48.23 -36.89
CA GLY A 603 -7.65 48.41 -36.33
C GLY A 603 -6.68 48.98 -37.36
N GLN A 604 -5.53 49.42 -36.85
CA GLN A 604 -4.37 49.72 -37.70
C GLN A 604 -4.05 48.52 -38.61
N PRO A 605 -3.51 48.76 -39.81
CA PRO A 605 -3.18 47.71 -40.75
C PRO A 605 -2.24 46.69 -40.09
N THR A 606 -2.45 45.41 -40.37
CA THR A 606 -1.65 44.32 -39.79
C THR A 606 -0.77 43.73 -40.86
N VAL A 607 0.55 43.78 -40.67
CA VAL A 607 1.49 43.03 -41.52
C VAL A 607 1.47 41.57 -41.08
N THR A 608 0.72 40.73 -41.79
CA THR A 608 0.59 39.30 -41.50
C THR A 608 1.85 38.51 -41.82
N SER A 609 2.63 38.94 -42.80
CA SER A 609 3.98 38.44 -43.06
C SER A 609 4.82 39.48 -43.79
N PHE A 610 6.11 39.55 -43.45
CA PHE A 610 7.13 40.18 -44.27
C PHE A 610 8.45 39.48 -44.00
N GLY A 611 8.99 38.80 -45.00
CA GLY A 611 10.19 37.98 -44.85
C GLY A 611 11.02 37.94 -46.13
N ALA A 612 12.30 37.68 -45.97
CA ALA A 612 13.24 37.46 -47.05
C ALA A 612 13.64 35.99 -47.13
N SER A 613 13.68 35.40 -48.32
CA SER A 613 14.08 34.01 -48.53
C SER A 613 15.01 33.86 -49.75
N PRO A 614 16.26 33.41 -49.56
CA PRO A 614 16.93 33.15 -48.28
C PRO A 614 17.24 34.46 -47.50
N ALA A 615 17.06 34.46 -46.18
CA ALA A 615 17.32 35.63 -45.31
C ALA A 615 18.83 35.93 -45.12
N SER A 616 19.68 34.98 -45.50
CA SER A 616 21.13 35.16 -45.56
C SER A 616 21.64 34.74 -46.93
N ILE A 617 22.43 35.60 -47.57
CA ILE A 617 22.99 35.38 -48.90
C ILE A 617 24.50 35.64 -48.88
N THR A 618 25.23 35.07 -49.82
CA THR A 618 26.58 35.56 -50.16
C THR A 618 26.46 36.77 -51.09
N SER A 619 27.45 37.67 -51.05
CA SER A 619 27.39 38.93 -51.82
C SER A 619 27.17 38.64 -53.31
N GLY A 620 26.16 39.29 -53.90
CA GLY A 620 25.76 39.11 -55.30
C GLY A 620 24.69 38.05 -55.57
N GLN A 621 24.25 37.27 -54.56
CA GLN A 621 23.10 36.39 -54.71
C GLN A 621 21.76 37.11 -54.49
N SER A 622 20.67 36.49 -54.97
CA SER A 622 19.32 37.05 -54.84
C SER A 622 18.61 36.49 -53.61
N SER A 623 17.88 37.35 -52.91
CA SER A 623 16.89 37.00 -51.90
C SER A 623 15.51 37.47 -52.36
N THR A 624 14.46 36.71 -52.07
CA THR A 624 13.08 37.08 -52.41
C THR A 624 12.37 37.62 -51.17
N LEU A 625 12.02 38.90 -51.18
CA LEU A 625 11.10 39.49 -50.21
C LEU A 625 9.69 38.99 -50.51
N SER A 626 8.95 38.57 -49.49
CA SER A 626 7.55 38.15 -49.59
C SER A 626 6.76 38.78 -48.46
N TRP A 627 5.59 39.35 -48.75
CA TRP A 627 4.73 39.97 -47.74
C TRP A 627 3.26 39.70 -47.97
N ALA A 628 2.52 39.77 -46.86
CA ALA A 628 1.07 39.84 -46.83
C ALA A 628 0.65 40.79 -45.70
N VAL A 629 -0.28 41.68 -46.00
CA VAL A 629 -0.79 42.72 -45.13
C VAL A 629 -2.31 42.73 -45.23
N SER A 630 -2.99 42.85 -44.08
CA SER A 630 -4.44 43.00 -44.01
C SER A 630 -4.80 44.38 -43.46
N ASN A 631 -6.00 44.86 -43.80
CA ASN A 631 -6.56 46.12 -43.31
C ASN A 631 -5.74 47.38 -43.67
N ALA A 632 -4.92 47.37 -44.72
CA ALA A 632 -4.18 48.53 -45.21
C ALA A 632 -4.84 49.16 -46.44
N THR A 633 -4.89 50.49 -46.50
CA THR A 633 -5.24 51.23 -47.73
C THR A 633 -4.02 51.59 -48.56
N SER A 634 -2.81 51.56 -47.98
CA SER A 634 -1.53 51.72 -48.69
C SER A 634 -0.42 50.86 -48.07
N VAL A 635 0.46 50.29 -48.88
CA VAL A 635 1.66 49.56 -48.45
C VAL A 635 2.88 50.02 -49.24
N THR A 636 4.01 50.29 -48.58
CA THR A 636 5.27 50.72 -49.20
C THR A 636 6.46 49.97 -48.61
N ILE A 637 7.49 49.68 -49.40
CA ILE A 637 8.77 49.12 -48.92
C ILE A 637 9.90 50.10 -49.24
N ASP A 638 10.82 50.33 -48.30
CA ASP A 638 11.99 51.20 -48.47
C ASP A 638 13.10 50.56 -49.36
N GLN A 639 14.33 51.09 -49.29
CA GLN A 639 15.47 50.67 -50.12
C GLN A 639 15.22 50.75 -51.64
N GLY A 640 14.41 51.73 -52.06
CA GLY A 640 14.13 52.02 -53.47
C GLY A 640 12.97 51.24 -54.10
N ILE A 641 12.21 50.45 -53.34
CA ILE A 641 11.11 49.62 -53.87
C ILE A 641 9.80 50.43 -54.05
N GLY A 642 9.39 51.21 -53.04
CA GLY A 642 8.20 52.08 -53.12
C GLY A 642 6.86 51.38 -52.87
N ASN A 643 5.78 51.87 -53.49
CA ASN A 643 4.42 51.35 -53.27
C ASN A 643 4.24 49.94 -53.83
N VAL A 644 3.62 49.07 -53.03
CA VAL A 644 3.35 47.67 -53.38
C VAL A 644 1.91 47.29 -53.04
N ALA A 645 1.43 46.19 -53.63
CA ALA A 645 0.13 45.61 -53.27
C ALA A 645 0.17 45.04 -51.85
N ALA A 646 -1.02 44.84 -51.25
CA ALA A 646 -1.17 44.34 -49.89
C ALA A 646 -0.55 42.95 -49.67
N SER A 647 -0.40 42.16 -50.74
CA SER A 647 0.45 40.96 -50.75
C SER A 647 1.27 40.90 -52.03
N GLY A 648 2.45 40.28 -51.96
CA GLY A 648 3.34 40.16 -53.11
C GLY A 648 4.69 39.54 -52.76
N SER A 649 5.51 39.35 -53.79
CA SER A 649 6.92 38.98 -53.65
C SER A 649 7.78 39.72 -54.66
N LEU A 650 9.03 40.02 -54.29
CA LEU A 650 9.99 40.73 -55.13
C LEU A 650 11.42 40.24 -54.85
N ALA A 651 12.16 39.92 -55.91
CA ALA A 651 13.57 39.55 -55.82
C ALA A 651 14.47 40.79 -55.64
N VAL A 652 15.42 40.71 -54.72
CA VAL A 652 16.40 41.75 -54.39
C VAL A 652 17.80 41.14 -54.29
N SER A 653 18.85 41.89 -54.65
CA SER A 653 20.24 41.39 -54.61
C SER A 653 21.17 42.38 -53.90
N PRO A 654 21.01 42.58 -52.57
CA PRO A 654 21.81 43.54 -51.84
C PRO A 654 23.28 43.07 -51.71
N ALA A 655 24.23 43.97 -51.97
CA ALA A 655 25.67 43.66 -51.91
C ALA A 655 26.25 43.62 -50.48
N ALA A 656 25.54 44.22 -49.53
CA ALA A 656 25.83 44.22 -48.09
C ALA A 656 24.56 43.93 -47.30
N THR A 657 24.69 43.52 -46.02
CA THR A 657 23.53 43.27 -45.15
C THR A 657 22.57 44.46 -45.19
N THR A 658 21.36 44.23 -45.68
CA THR A 658 20.38 45.29 -45.95
C THR A 658 19.07 44.95 -45.25
N THR A 659 18.56 45.89 -44.47
CA THR A 659 17.24 45.80 -43.83
C THR A 659 16.23 46.55 -44.66
N TYR A 660 15.17 45.84 -45.04
CA TYR A 660 14.00 46.39 -45.72
C TYR A 660 12.89 46.62 -44.69
N THR A 661 12.22 47.75 -44.78
CA THR A 661 11.09 48.16 -43.96
C THR A 661 9.84 48.30 -44.82
N LEU A 662 8.84 47.46 -44.55
CA LEU A 662 7.49 47.58 -45.07
C LEU A 662 6.67 48.47 -44.15
N THR A 663 5.97 49.45 -44.70
CA THR A 663 5.04 50.34 -43.99
C THR A 663 3.65 50.17 -44.60
N ALA A 664 2.67 49.81 -43.76
CA ALA A 664 1.28 49.70 -44.14
C ALA A 664 0.47 50.77 -43.39
N ALA A 665 -0.42 51.49 -44.07
CA ALA A 665 -1.23 52.56 -43.47
C ALA A 665 -2.72 52.44 -43.85
N ASN A 666 -3.60 52.87 -42.94
CA ASN A 666 -5.01 53.11 -43.16
C ASN A 666 -5.50 54.34 -42.37
N GLY A 667 -6.80 54.65 -42.43
CA GLY A 667 -7.39 55.77 -41.69
C GLY A 667 -7.33 55.67 -40.16
N ALA A 668 -6.99 54.50 -39.60
CA ALA A 668 -6.81 54.27 -38.17
C ALA A 668 -5.33 54.34 -37.71
N GLY A 669 -4.37 54.43 -38.65
CA GLY A 669 -2.94 54.60 -38.36
C GLY A 669 -2.03 53.78 -39.28
N SER A 670 -0.77 53.60 -38.89
CA SER A 670 0.26 52.92 -39.69
C SER A 670 1.04 51.91 -38.86
N THR A 671 1.39 50.78 -39.48
CA THR A 671 2.19 49.69 -38.91
C THR A 671 3.38 49.41 -39.82
N THR A 672 4.54 49.14 -39.23
CA THR A 672 5.76 48.77 -39.96
C THR A 672 6.22 47.37 -39.63
N ALA A 673 6.82 46.68 -40.59
CA ALA A 673 7.56 45.43 -40.38
C ALA A 673 8.91 45.50 -41.09
N GLN A 674 9.93 44.85 -40.54
CA GLN A 674 11.25 44.80 -41.16
C GLN A 674 11.65 43.37 -41.48
N THR A 675 12.41 43.20 -42.56
CA THR A 675 13.15 41.97 -42.82
C THR A 675 14.55 42.31 -43.29
N THR A 676 15.54 41.60 -42.76
CA THR A 676 16.95 41.84 -43.06
C THR A 676 17.49 40.71 -43.92
N VAL A 677 18.04 41.08 -45.08
CA VAL A 677 18.85 40.17 -45.89
C VAL A 677 20.29 40.33 -45.43
N THR A 678 20.80 39.33 -44.72
CA THR A 678 22.15 39.34 -44.14
C THR A 678 23.16 38.83 -45.16
N VAL A 679 24.17 39.63 -45.48
CA VAL A 679 25.25 39.24 -46.38
C VAL A 679 26.44 38.82 -45.52
N GLY A 680 26.67 37.52 -45.36
CA GLY A 680 27.68 36.99 -44.43
C GLY A 680 28.16 35.57 -44.75
N ALA A 681 29.38 35.23 -44.31
CA ALA A 681 29.93 33.87 -44.29
C ALA A 681 29.43 33.12 -43.04
N ALA A 682 28.95 31.88 -43.17
CA ALA A 682 28.10 31.20 -42.18
C ALA A 682 28.84 30.48 -41.02
N PRO A 683 28.27 30.49 -39.79
CA PRO A 683 28.44 29.43 -38.77
C PRO A 683 27.10 28.82 -38.23
N PRO A 684 27.10 27.63 -37.55
CA PRO A 684 25.94 26.72 -37.39
C PRO A 684 25.27 26.63 -35.96
N PRO A 685 24.10 25.94 -35.80
CA PRO A 685 23.30 25.78 -34.56
C PRO A 685 23.55 24.47 -33.75
N GLY A 686 23.09 24.42 -32.48
CA GLY A 686 23.42 23.41 -31.45
C GLY A 686 22.41 22.27 -31.19
N THR A 687 22.88 21.19 -30.54
CA THR A 687 22.33 19.82 -30.49
C THR A 687 21.64 19.42 -29.17
N GLY A 688 20.31 19.31 -29.11
CA GLY A 688 19.57 18.77 -27.93
C GLY A 688 19.07 17.32 -28.13
N VAL A 689 19.13 16.49 -27.07
CA VAL A 689 18.72 15.06 -27.08
C VAL A 689 17.42 14.88 -26.26
N PRO A 690 16.38 14.18 -26.77
CA PRO A 690 15.19 13.84 -25.97
C PRO A 690 15.49 12.96 -24.76
N ALA A 691 14.91 13.29 -23.62
CA ALA A 691 15.07 12.53 -22.37
C ALA A 691 13.74 11.88 -21.94
N ILE A 692 13.78 10.60 -21.58
CA ILE A 692 12.64 9.88 -21.00
C ILE A 692 12.42 10.39 -19.58
N ASP A 693 11.20 10.77 -19.24
CA ASP A 693 10.84 11.29 -17.92
C ASP A 693 10.01 10.28 -17.10
N VAL A 694 8.79 9.97 -17.54
CA VAL A 694 7.90 9.01 -16.87
C VAL A 694 7.70 7.75 -17.68
N VAL A 695 7.63 6.60 -17.03
CA VAL A 695 7.10 5.34 -17.58
C VAL A 695 6.08 4.76 -16.60
N VAL A 696 4.84 4.54 -17.05
CA VAL A 696 3.80 3.88 -16.25
C VAL A 696 3.05 2.87 -17.11
N ALA A 697 2.85 1.66 -16.57
CA ALA A 697 2.12 0.60 -17.25
C ALA A 697 0.81 0.25 -16.52
N ALA A 698 -0.15 -0.31 -17.25
CA ALA A 698 -1.31 -0.95 -16.70
C ALA A 698 -1.73 -2.15 -17.55
N ASP A 699 -1.83 -3.29 -16.88
CA ASP A 699 -2.21 -4.56 -17.49
C ASP A 699 -3.63 -4.93 -17.07
N ARG A 700 -4.36 -5.51 -18.02
CA ARG A 700 -5.73 -5.99 -17.86
C ARG A 700 -5.81 -7.37 -18.47
N GLY A 701 -5.48 -8.37 -17.67
CA GLY A 701 -5.61 -9.78 -18.06
C GLY A 701 -7.06 -10.29 -18.16
N SER A 702 -8.05 -9.53 -17.69
CA SER A 702 -9.48 -9.85 -17.82
C SER A 702 -10.15 -8.97 -18.88
N ALA A 703 -11.12 -9.54 -19.59
CA ALA A 703 -11.87 -8.87 -20.65
C ALA A 703 -12.49 -7.54 -20.17
N SER A 704 -12.05 -6.43 -20.78
CA SER A 704 -12.55 -5.08 -20.49
C SER A 704 -12.45 -4.22 -21.74
N SER A 705 -13.41 -3.31 -21.94
CA SER A 705 -13.33 -2.29 -23.00
C SER A 705 -12.48 -1.08 -22.59
N ARG A 706 -11.85 -1.12 -21.41
CA ARG A 706 -11.06 -0.03 -20.86
C ARG A 706 -9.84 -0.53 -20.08
N VAL A 707 -8.69 0.08 -20.35
CA VAL A 707 -7.46 0.00 -19.55
C VAL A 707 -7.10 1.40 -19.07
N THR A 708 -6.59 1.52 -17.84
CA THR A 708 -6.27 2.82 -17.21
C THR A 708 -5.03 2.67 -16.35
N THR A 709 -4.07 3.57 -16.52
CA THR A 709 -2.81 3.61 -15.75
C THR A 709 -3.06 3.94 -14.29
N ALA A 710 -2.09 3.61 -13.42
CA ALA A 710 -1.95 4.32 -12.16
C ALA A 710 -1.75 5.83 -12.39
N ALA A 711 -1.99 6.64 -11.36
CA ALA A 711 -1.76 8.07 -11.45
C ALA A 711 -0.25 8.38 -11.51
N PHE A 712 0.13 9.38 -12.29
CA PHE A 712 1.52 9.83 -12.46
C PHE A 712 1.62 11.34 -12.64
N SER A 713 2.83 11.89 -12.49
CA SER A 713 3.14 13.31 -12.69
C SER A 713 4.37 13.43 -13.60
N THR A 714 4.42 14.44 -14.48
CA THR A 714 5.63 14.74 -15.25
C THR A 714 6.49 15.78 -14.53
N HIS A 715 7.81 15.75 -14.75
CA HIS A 715 8.74 16.63 -14.04
C HIS A 715 8.98 17.96 -14.77
N ALA A 716 8.70 18.05 -16.08
CA ALA A 716 8.88 19.27 -16.85
C ALA A 716 7.63 19.68 -17.67
N ALA A 717 7.67 20.93 -18.14
CA ALA A 717 6.79 21.44 -19.17
C ALA A 717 7.28 21.01 -20.57
N ASN A 718 6.42 21.16 -21.58
CA ASN A 718 6.73 20.87 -22.98
C ASN A 718 7.13 19.40 -23.23
N GLU A 719 6.40 18.48 -22.61
CA GLU A 719 6.63 17.06 -22.77
C GLU A 719 5.75 16.42 -23.85
N LEU A 720 6.35 15.53 -24.65
CA LEU A 720 5.61 14.58 -25.47
C LEU A 720 5.19 13.40 -24.58
N LEU A 721 3.92 13.01 -24.64
CA LEU A 721 3.46 11.75 -24.06
C LEU A 721 3.11 10.78 -25.17
N LEU A 722 3.56 9.54 -25.04
CA LEU A 722 3.18 8.41 -25.89
C LEU A 722 2.43 7.36 -25.09
N ALA A 723 1.25 6.96 -25.55
CA ALA A 723 0.51 5.82 -25.04
C ALA A 723 0.66 4.66 -26.03
N PHE A 724 1.33 3.62 -25.58
CA PHE A 724 1.55 2.35 -26.27
C PHE A 724 0.49 1.37 -25.80
N VAL A 725 -0.44 0.98 -26.67
CA VAL A 725 -1.56 0.11 -26.31
C VAL A 725 -1.51 -1.17 -27.13
N SER A 726 -1.53 -2.31 -26.44
CA SER A 726 -1.70 -3.63 -27.01
C SER A 726 -2.97 -4.28 -26.49
N ALA A 727 -3.71 -4.99 -27.33
CA ALA A 727 -4.92 -5.69 -26.92
C ALA A 727 -5.17 -6.97 -27.71
N ASP A 728 -5.84 -7.91 -27.06
CA ASP A 728 -6.38 -9.15 -27.60
C ASP A 728 -7.52 -8.89 -28.62
N TYR A 729 -8.01 -9.95 -29.25
CA TYR A 729 -9.11 -9.96 -30.18
C TYR A 729 -10.10 -11.09 -29.86
N LEU A 730 -11.39 -10.74 -29.82
CA LEU A 730 -12.44 -11.72 -29.55
C LEU A 730 -13.09 -12.24 -30.85
N THR A 731 -13.83 -11.39 -31.56
CA THR A 731 -14.56 -11.79 -32.78
C THR A 731 -14.72 -10.64 -33.77
N GLY A 732 -15.08 -10.96 -35.02
CA GLY A 732 -15.49 -9.99 -36.04
C GLY A 732 -14.37 -9.09 -36.56
N SER A 733 -14.62 -7.78 -36.61
CA SER A 733 -13.59 -6.81 -37.00
C SER A 733 -12.52 -6.73 -35.92
N ASN A 734 -11.25 -6.67 -36.30
CA ASN A 734 -10.15 -6.69 -35.34
C ASN A 734 -10.26 -5.56 -34.29
N THR A 735 -9.71 -5.79 -33.09
CA THR A 735 -9.72 -4.82 -32.00
C THR A 735 -9.02 -3.52 -32.44
N THR A 736 -9.53 -2.40 -31.96
CA THR A 736 -8.95 -1.06 -32.17
C THR A 736 -9.10 -0.25 -30.90
N VAL A 737 -8.18 0.70 -30.71
CA VAL A 737 -8.32 1.76 -29.72
C VAL A 737 -9.23 2.84 -30.31
N GLN A 738 -10.40 3.03 -29.71
CA GLN A 738 -11.38 4.02 -30.13
C GLN A 738 -10.98 5.44 -29.72
N SER A 739 -10.41 5.57 -28.51
CA SER A 739 -9.97 6.87 -27.97
C SER A 739 -9.00 6.68 -26.80
N ILE A 740 -8.08 7.62 -26.63
CA ILE A 740 -7.32 7.83 -25.40
C ILE A 740 -7.81 9.12 -24.73
N SER A 741 -7.94 9.09 -23.41
CA SER A 741 -8.29 10.26 -22.58
C SER A 741 -7.43 10.29 -21.33
N GLY A 742 -7.15 11.47 -20.78
CA GLY A 742 -6.33 11.62 -19.59
C GLY A 742 -5.42 12.84 -19.64
N GLY A 743 -5.08 13.36 -18.46
CA GLY A 743 -4.17 14.51 -18.31
C GLY A 743 -4.69 15.85 -18.85
N GLY A 744 -5.97 15.95 -19.21
CA GLY A 744 -6.52 17.13 -19.89
C GLY A 744 -5.93 17.35 -21.30
N LEU A 745 -5.29 16.33 -21.88
CA LEU A 745 -4.59 16.44 -23.15
C LEU A 745 -5.45 15.97 -24.32
N THR A 746 -5.14 16.49 -25.51
CA THR A 746 -5.69 15.98 -26.78
C THR A 746 -4.80 14.86 -27.32
N TRP A 747 -5.34 13.66 -27.34
CA TRP A 747 -4.64 12.47 -27.83
C TRP A 747 -4.92 12.20 -29.30
N THR A 748 -3.88 11.94 -30.08
CA THR A 748 -3.96 11.65 -31.52
C THR A 748 -3.18 10.38 -31.85
N ARG A 749 -3.75 9.47 -32.64
CA ARG A 749 -3.04 8.24 -33.06
C ARG A 749 -1.87 8.57 -33.97
N ALA A 750 -0.68 8.11 -33.61
CA ALA A 750 0.52 8.19 -34.45
C ALA A 750 0.55 7.04 -35.46
N ILE A 751 0.33 5.80 -34.99
CA ILE A 751 0.34 4.61 -35.86
C ILE A 751 -0.42 3.44 -35.22
N ARG A 752 -0.87 2.49 -36.05
CA ARG A 752 -1.51 1.24 -35.65
C ARG A 752 -1.03 0.07 -36.54
N SER A 753 -0.79 -1.07 -35.90
CA SER A 753 -0.62 -2.37 -36.53
C SER A 753 -1.66 -3.34 -35.98
N ASN A 754 -2.51 -3.90 -36.85
CA ASN A 754 -3.60 -4.81 -36.46
C ASN A 754 -4.01 -5.74 -37.62
N ALA A 755 -3.04 -6.19 -38.41
CA ALA A 755 -3.30 -7.11 -39.52
C ALA A 755 -3.37 -8.58 -39.07
N GLN A 756 -2.75 -8.93 -37.94
CA GLN A 756 -2.98 -10.17 -37.20
C GLN A 756 -3.94 -9.91 -36.03
N LEU A 757 -4.46 -10.98 -35.43
CA LEU A 757 -5.38 -10.89 -34.30
C LEU A 757 -4.79 -10.05 -33.16
N GLY A 758 -5.63 -9.18 -32.60
CA GLY A 758 -5.25 -8.14 -31.65
C GLY A 758 -4.78 -6.85 -32.32
N THR A 759 -4.32 -5.89 -31.52
CA THR A 759 -3.86 -4.59 -32.02
C THR A 759 -2.68 -4.06 -31.22
N SER A 760 -1.81 -3.33 -31.91
CA SER A 760 -0.70 -2.55 -31.35
C SER A 760 -0.79 -1.12 -31.86
N GLU A 761 -1.06 -0.16 -30.99
CA GLU A 761 -1.26 1.25 -31.35
C GLU A 761 -0.37 2.20 -30.54
N ILE A 762 0.15 3.23 -31.21
CA ILE A 762 0.88 4.33 -30.58
C ILE A 762 0.04 5.59 -30.73
N TRP A 763 -0.26 6.23 -29.60
CA TRP A 763 -0.97 7.51 -29.52
C TRP A 763 -0.07 8.56 -28.90
N ARG A 764 -0.18 9.80 -29.38
CA ARG A 764 0.60 10.93 -28.87
C ARG A 764 -0.27 12.03 -28.30
N ALA A 765 0.25 12.71 -27.30
CA ALA A 765 -0.26 13.96 -26.77
C ALA A 765 0.91 14.87 -26.36
N PHE A 766 0.65 16.15 -26.17
CA PHE A 766 1.69 17.10 -25.76
C PHE A 766 1.22 17.92 -24.56
N ALA A 767 2.04 17.93 -23.51
CA ALA A 767 1.79 18.65 -22.28
C ALA A 767 2.63 19.94 -22.28
N ALA A 768 1.98 21.08 -22.52
CA ALA A 768 2.63 22.39 -22.46
C ALA A 768 3.02 22.81 -21.03
N ALA A 769 2.44 22.17 -20.01
CA ALA A 769 2.74 22.37 -18.60
C ALA A 769 2.95 21.00 -17.91
N PRO A 770 3.68 20.95 -16.77
CA PRO A 770 3.84 19.71 -16.02
C PRO A 770 2.48 19.15 -15.59
N LEU A 771 2.32 17.83 -15.69
CA LEU A 771 1.12 17.13 -15.25
C LEU A 771 1.29 16.69 -13.80
N THR A 772 0.21 16.71 -13.02
CA THR A 772 0.24 16.29 -11.62
C THR A 772 -0.87 15.29 -11.35
N ASN A 773 -0.48 14.10 -10.87
CA ASN A 773 -1.37 13.05 -10.41
C ASN A 773 -2.48 12.70 -11.43
N VAL A 774 -2.12 12.58 -12.70
CA VAL A 774 -3.03 12.30 -13.81
C VAL A 774 -3.07 10.80 -14.12
N THR A 775 -4.20 10.30 -14.59
CA THR A 775 -4.33 8.96 -15.18
C THR A 775 -4.61 9.06 -16.68
N VAL A 776 -4.17 8.06 -17.44
CA VAL A 776 -4.52 7.90 -18.86
C VAL A 776 -5.35 6.63 -19.04
N SER A 777 -6.39 6.72 -19.86
CA SER A 777 -7.34 5.64 -20.15
C SER A 777 -7.49 5.43 -21.65
N ALA A 778 -7.35 4.18 -22.10
CA ALA A 778 -7.72 3.75 -23.45
C ALA A 778 -9.11 3.10 -23.44
N ARG A 779 -9.92 3.42 -24.46
CA ARG A 779 -11.19 2.74 -24.75
C ARG A 779 -11.03 1.86 -25.97
N LEU A 780 -11.33 0.57 -25.83
CA LEU A 780 -11.19 -0.45 -26.86
C LEU A 780 -12.52 -0.72 -27.56
N SER A 781 -12.48 -1.15 -28.82
CA SER A 781 -13.67 -1.52 -29.59
C SER A 781 -14.28 -2.86 -29.18
N GLN A 782 -13.57 -3.65 -28.38
CA GLN A 782 -14.02 -4.93 -27.84
C GLN A 782 -13.65 -5.01 -26.35
N SER A 783 -14.37 -5.85 -25.59
CA SER A 783 -13.99 -6.17 -24.21
C SER A 783 -13.03 -7.36 -24.22
N VAL A 784 -11.73 -7.07 -24.10
CA VAL A 784 -10.64 -8.05 -24.28
C VAL A 784 -9.53 -7.78 -23.27
N ALA A 785 -8.56 -8.69 -23.16
CA ALA A 785 -7.35 -8.41 -22.40
C ALA A 785 -6.52 -7.32 -23.11
N SER A 786 -5.77 -6.53 -22.35
CA SER A 786 -4.96 -5.45 -22.89
C SER A 786 -3.85 -4.99 -21.95
N SER A 787 -2.83 -4.36 -22.51
CA SER A 787 -1.79 -3.65 -21.78
C SER A 787 -1.64 -2.24 -22.35
N MET A 788 -1.37 -1.28 -21.48
CA MET A 788 -1.05 0.09 -21.88
C MET A 788 0.15 0.61 -21.10
N THR A 789 1.16 1.09 -21.82
CA THR A 789 2.31 1.80 -21.26
C THR A 789 2.29 3.24 -21.73
N VAL A 790 2.37 4.19 -20.80
CA VAL A 790 2.54 5.61 -21.10
C VAL A 790 3.98 6.01 -20.80
N VAL A 791 4.63 6.67 -21.76
CA VAL A 791 5.98 7.22 -21.63
C VAL A 791 5.95 8.71 -21.92
N SER A 792 6.56 9.54 -21.06
CA SER A 792 6.75 10.97 -21.32
C SER A 792 8.20 11.31 -21.66
N PHE A 793 8.39 12.35 -22.47
CA PHE A 793 9.69 12.81 -22.96
C PHE A 793 9.83 14.32 -22.83
N SER A 794 10.90 14.76 -22.17
CA SER A 794 11.37 16.14 -22.17
C SER A 794 12.43 16.36 -23.26
N ASN A 795 12.81 17.61 -23.50
CA ASN A 795 13.78 18.00 -24.55
C ASN A 795 13.42 17.47 -25.94
N VAL A 796 12.13 17.54 -26.29
CA VAL A 796 11.61 17.14 -27.61
C VAL A 796 11.41 18.35 -28.52
N ASP A 797 11.28 18.09 -29.82
CA ASP A 797 10.81 19.10 -30.77
C ASP A 797 9.39 19.55 -30.43
N THR A 798 9.26 20.79 -29.98
CA THR A 798 7.99 21.39 -29.54
C THR A 798 7.17 21.96 -30.69
N THR A 799 7.65 21.87 -31.94
CA THR A 799 6.93 22.39 -33.11
C THR A 799 5.72 21.53 -33.49
N GLY A 800 4.85 22.08 -34.33
CA GLY A 800 3.65 21.41 -34.80
C GLY A 800 2.53 21.38 -33.76
N THR A 801 1.48 20.61 -34.06
CA THR A 801 0.27 20.54 -33.24
C THR A 801 0.23 19.26 -32.43
N ASN A 802 -0.05 19.34 -31.13
CA ASN A 802 -0.17 18.19 -30.24
C ASN A 802 1.03 17.22 -30.32
N GLY A 803 2.25 17.77 -30.32
CA GLY A 803 3.49 16.99 -30.29
C GLY A 803 3.85 16.34 -31.63
N SER A 804 3.24 16.78 -32.74
CA SER A 804 3.58 16.25 -34.07
C SER A 804 5.02 16.55 -34.50
N GLY A 805 5.62 17.65 -34.04
CA GLY A 805 7.04 17.95 -34.26
C GLY A 805 7.97 16.96 -33.55
N ALA A 806 7.57 16.45 -32.39
CA ALA A 806 8.35 15.45 -31.66
C ALA A 806 8.33 14.05 -32.31
N ILE A 807 7.43 13.78 -33.26
CA ILE A 807 7.32 12.48 -33.94
C ILE A 807 7.96 12.53 -35.32
N GLY A 808 8.92 11.65 -35.55
CA GLY A 808 9.59 11.47 -36.83
C GLY A 808 8.97 10.35 -37.66
N ALA A 809 9.81 9.49 -38.23
CA ALA A 809 9.36 8.34 -38.99
C ALA A 809 8.52 7.37 -38.13
N VAL A 810 7.56 6.69 -38.76
CA VAL A 810 6.77 5.61 -38.15
C VAL A 810 6.75 4.42 -39.09
N ALA A 811 6.73 3.21 -38.54
CA ALA A 811 6.61 1.99 -39.32
C ALA A 811 5.81 0.93 -38.55
N ARG A 812 5.35 -0.09 -39.25
CA ARG A 812 4.60 -1.21 -38.67
C ARG A 812 4.90 -2.49 -39.42
N SER A 813 4.76 -3.61 -38.71
CA SER A 813 4.86 -4.94 -39.26
C SER A 813 3.85 -5.86 -38.59
N SER A 814 3.39 -6.85 -39.33
CA SER A 814 2.53 -7.91 -38.86
C SER A 814 2.87 -9.18 -39.63
N SER A 815 2.99 -10.31 -38.94
CA SER A 815 3.28 -11.58 -39.60
C SER A 815 2.55 -12.73 -38.93
N ALA A 816 2.21 -13.75 -39.73
CA ALA A 816 1.57 -14.95 -39.22
C ALA A 816 2.52 -15.88 -38.43
N ALA A 817 3.83 -15.71 -38.64
CA ALA A 817 4.92 -16.39 -37.94
C ALA A 817 6.22 -15.59 -38.14
N GLY A 818 7.26 -15.90 -37.38
CA GLY A 818 8.57 -15.25 -37.41
C GLY A 818 8.76 -14.26 -36.25
N ALA A 819 10.02 -13.96 -35.92
CA ALA A 819 10.30 -13.03 -34.84
C ALA A 819 9.77 -11.62 -35.15
N PRO A 820 9.11 -10.95 -34.18
CA PRO A 820 8.65 -9.57 -34.34
C PRO A 820 9.75 -8.63 -34.83
N SER A 821 9.48 -7.86 -35.90
CA SER A 821 10.46 -6.96 -36.49
C SER A 821 9.81 -5.86 -37.32
N ALA A 822 10.21 -4.61 -37.09
CA ALA A 822 9.87 -3.46 -37.92
C ALA A 822 11.08 -2.51 -38.04
N THR A 823 11.20 -1.82 -39.18
CA THR A 823 12.33 -0.92 -39.47
C THR A 823 11.82 0.45 -39.92
N LEU A 824 12.44 1.51 -39.41
CA LEU A 824 12.26 2.88 -39.88
C LEU A 824 13.62 3.53 -40.16
N VAL A 825 13.61 4.63 -40.91
CA VAL A 825 14.80 5.46 -41.12
C VAL A 825 14.64 6.74 -40.32
N THR A 826 15.58 7.06 -39.43
CA THR A 826 15.49 8.25 -38.59
C THR A 826 15.51 9.52 -39.44
N THR A 827 14.70 10.50 -39.05
CA THR A 827 14.61 11.81 -39.70
C THR A 827 15.44 12.87 -38.97
N ARG A 828 15.90 12.57 -37.75
CA ARG A 828 16.79 13.45 -36.98
C ARG A 828 17.89 12.67 -36.26
N ALA A 829 18.99 13.38 -36.01
CA ALA A 829 20.05 12.93 -35.14
C ALA A 829 19.56 12.91 -33.69
N ASN A 830 20.16 12.04 -32.87
CA ASN A 830 19.87 11.87 -31.45
C ASN A 830 18.41 11.48 -31.14
N SER A 831 17.74 10.77 -32.05
CA SER A 831 16.35 10.32 -31.84
C SER A 831 16.25 9.02 -31.05
N TRP A 832 15.16 8.83 -30.30
CA TRP A 832 14.77 7.50 -29.80
C TRP A 832 13.92 6.77 -30.84
N VAL A 833 13.96 5.44 -30.82
CA VAL A 833 12.98 4.61 -31.54
C VAL A 833 12.31 3.65 -30.55
N PHE A 834 10.99 3.68 -30.50
CA PHE A 834 10.15 2.85 -29.62
C PHE A 834 9.25 1.95 -30.45
N GLY A 835 8.85 0.82 -29.87
CA GLY A 835 7.89 -0.11 -30.44
C GLY A 835 6.94 -0.70 -29.42
N VAL A 836 5.71 -0.98 -29.87
CA VAL A 836 4.67 -1.70 -29.11
C VAL A 836 4.18 -2.89 -29.91
N GLY A 837 4.09 -4.03 -29.24
CA GLY A 837 3.74 -5.31 -29.83
C GLY A 837 2.63 -6.05 -29.10
N ASN A 838 1.91 -6.86 -29.87
CA ASN A 838 1.00 -7.88 -29.36
C ASN A 838 1.29 -9.19 -30.10
N ASP A 839 1.28 -10.27 -29.34
CA ASP A 839 1.37 -11.65 -29.79
C ASP A 839 0.14 -12.35 -29.24
N PHE A 840 -0.64 -12.96 -30.13
CA PHE A 840 -1.95 -13.52 -29.84
C PHE A 840 -1.89 -15.03 -29.53
N ASP A 841 -0.76 -15.69 -29.79
CA ASP A 841 -0.71 -17.16 -29.79
C ASP A 841 -0.28 -17.75 -28.46
N ASN A 842 0.83 -17.25 -27.90
CA ASN A 842 1.35 -17.74 -26.65
C ASN A 842 1.89 -16.62 -25.75
N ALA A 843 1.67 -16.79 -24.45
CA ALA A 843 2.26 -15.98 -23.39
C ALA A 843 3.74 -16.39 -23.19
N ILE A 844 4.61 -15.99 -24.13
CA ILE A 844 6.05 -16.27 -24.12
C ILE A 844 6.84 -14.97 -23.95
N PRO A 845 7.78 -14.90 -22.99
CA PRO A 845 8.69 -13.77 -22.86
C PRO A 845 9.43 -13.47 -24.17
N ARG A 846 9.42 -12.19 -24.59
CA ARG A 846 10.21 -11.73 -25.74
C ARG A 846 11.71 -11.73 -25.42
N THR A 847 12.52 -12.24 -26.35
CA THR A 847 13.97 -12.09 -26.34
C THR A 847 14.35 -11.01 -27.33
N LEU A 848 14.75 -9.84 -26.86
CA LEU A 848 15.12 -8.71 -27.73
C LEU A 848 16.44 -8.96 -28.47
N ASP A 849 16.59 -8.36 -29.65
CA ASP A 849 17.89 -8.29 -30.32
C ASP A 849 18.84 -7.29 -29.63
N ALA A 850 20.14 -7.35 -29.93
CA ALA A 850 21.14 -6.51 -29.30
C ALA A 850 20.86 -5.01 -29.52
N GLY A 851 21.17 -4.18 -28.51
CA GLY A 851 20.99 -2.73 -28.59
C GLY A 851 19.55 -2.24 -28.37
N GLN A 852 18.67 -3.11 -27.85
CA GLN A 852 17.31 -2.76 -27.45
C GLN A 852 17.07 -3.03 -25.95
N THR A 853 16.10 -2.32 -25.38
CA THR A 853 15.70 -2.40 -23.97
C THR A 853 14.21 -2.64 -23.87
N MET A 854 13.81 -3.62 -23.05
CA MET A 854 12.41 -3.86 -22.71
C MET A 854 11.91 -2.74 -21.79
N VAL A 855 10.80 -2.11 -22.16
CA VAL A 855 10.16 -1.05 -21.35
C VAL A 855 9.07 -1.66 -20.48
N HIS A 856 8.24 -2.53 -21.04
CA HIS A 856 7.18 -3.25 -20.32
C HIS A 856 6.83 -4.54 -21.05
N GLN A 857 6.43 -5.57 -20.31
CA GLN A 857 5.92 -6.82 -20.86
C GLN A 857 4.85 -7.41 -19.93
N ASP A 858 3.74 -7.84 -20.53
CA ASP A 858 2.68 -8.59 -19.88
C ASP A 858 2.49 -9.94 -20.57
N LEU A 859 2.49 -11.00 -19.77
CA LEU A 859 2.18 -12.36 -20.17
C LEU A 859 0.73 -12.61 -19.75
N ALA A 860 -0.19 -12.23 -20.62
CA ALA A 860 -1.59 -12.14 -20.25
C ALA A 860 -2.19 -13.54 -20.03
N PRO A 861 -3.11 -13.73 -19.06
CA PRO A 861 -3.77 -15.01 -18.80
C PRO A 861 -4.58 -15.58 -19.97
N VAL A 862 -4.81 -14.79 -21.02
CA VAL A 862 -5.49 -15.20 -22.26
C VAL A 862 -4.55 -15.86 -23.28
N ASN A 863 -3.31 -16.20 -22.88
CA ASN A 863 -2.23 -16.72 -23.73
C ASN A 863 -1.67 -15.71 -24.73
N ASP A 864 -1.78 -14.41 -24.44
CA ASP A 864 -1.16 -13.35 -25.25
C ASP A 864 0.14 -12.85 -24.60
N THR A 865 1.02 -12.28 -25.42
CA THR A 865 2.10 -11.41 -24.93
C THR A 865 1.90 -9.98 -25.42
N TYR A 866 1.90 -9.02 -24.50
CA TYR A 866 1.93 -7.60 -24.82
C TYR A 866 3.27 -7.01 -24.40
N TRP A 867 3.88 -6.17 -25.22
CA TRP A 867 5.17 -5.57 -24.84
C TRP A 867 5.44 -4.22 -25.47
N VAL A 868 6.34 -3.48 -24.83
CA VAL A 868 6.90 -2.22 -25.31
C VAL A 868 8.41 -2.29 -25.19
N GLN A 869 9.13 -1.92 -26.24
CA GLN A 869 10.59 -1.87 -26.26
C GLN A 869 11.12 -0.64 -26.99
N ARG A 870 12.41 -0.39 -26.87
CA ARG A 870 13.09 0.74 -27.51
C ARG A 870 14.55 0.43 -27.83
N THR A 871 15.21 1.29 -28.61
CA THR A 871 16.68 1.29 -28.66
C THR A 871 17.28 1.60 -27.28
N THR A 872 18.42 1.00 -26.95
CA THR A 872 19.11 1.19 -25.65
C THR A 872 19.70 2.60 -25.54
N THR A 873 20.24 3.13 -26.65
CA THR A 873 20.74 4.50 -26.79
C THR A 873 20.01 5.25 -27.90
N THR A 874 20.11 6.58 -27.90
CA THR A 874 19.63 7.41 -28.99
C THR A 874 20.43 7.16 -30.26
N VAL A 875 19.74 7.25 -31.39
CA VAL A 875 20.30 7.04 -32.71
C VAL A 875 21.04 8.31 -33.12
N ALA A 876 22.37 8.27 -33.11
CA ALA A 876 23.21 9.47 -33.22
C ALA A 876 23.03 10.24 -34.55
N ALA A 877 22.81 9.56 -35.67
CA ALA A 877 22.68 10.19 -36.98
C ALA A 877 21.24 10.13 -37.53
N ALA A 878 20.82 11.20 -38.21
CA ALA A 878 19.67 11.16 -39.10
C ALA A 878 19.97 10.26 -40.31
N GLY A 879 18.93 9.73 -40.96
CA GLY A 879 19.07 8.82 -42.09
C GLY A 879 19.51 7.41 -41.68
N THR A 880 19.54 7.09 -40.39
CA THR A 880 19.96 5.77 -39.89
C THR A 880 18.78 4.81 -39.97
N SER A 881 18.98 3.65 -40.61
CA SER A 881 18.02 2.55 -40.58
C SER A 881 18.04 1.89 -39.19
N VAL A 882 16.92 1.93 -38.49
CA VAL A 882 16.78 1.41 -37.13
C VAL A 882 15.71 0.33 -37.12
N ARG A 883 16.10 -0.85 -36.64
CA ARG A 883 15.23 -2.01 -36.50
C ARG A 883 14.88 -2.20 -35.03
N ILE A 884 13.60 -2.32 -34.76
CA ILE A 884 13.08 -2.83 -33.49
C ILE A 884 12.62 -4.25 -33.75
N ASN A 885 13.29 -5.20 -33.10
CA ASN A 885 13.05 -6.62 -33.33
C ASN A 885 13.43 -7.49 -32.14
N ASP A 886 12.83 -8.68 -32.16
CA ASP A 886 13.07 -9.76 -31.23
C ASP A 886 13.83 -10.88 -31.99
N THR A 887 14.42 -11.80 -31.23
CA THR A 887 15.03 -13.05 -31.72
C THR A 887 14.17 -14.27 -31.40
N ALA A 888 13.28 -14.17 -30.40
CA ALA A 888 12.31 -15.20 -30.04
C ALA A 888 11.07 -14.60 -29.35
N PRO A 889 9.91 -15.27 -29.43
CA PRO A 889 9.60 -16.47 -30.22
C PRO A 889 9.51 -16.20 -31.72
N THR A 890 9.57 -17.28 -32.52
CA THR A 890 9.62 -17.23 -33.99
C THR A 890 8.44 -17.94 -34.66
N SER A 891 7.55 -18.57 -33.90
CA SER A 891 6.38 -19.29 -34.42
C SER A 891 5.09 -18.47 -34.42
N ASP A 892 5.07 -17.38 -33.67
CA ASP A 892 3.83 -16.76 -33.23
C ASP A 892 3.43 -15.57 -34.11
N ARG A 893 2.12 -15.31 -34.18
CA ARG A 893 1.52 -14.17 -34.84
C ARG A 893 1.79 -12.92 -34.05
N TYR A 894 2.22 -11.86 -34.72
CA TYR A 894 2.43 -10.58 -34.07
C TYR A 894 1.87 -9.40 -34.86
N ASN A 895 1.55 -8.33 -34.14
CA ASN A 895 1.54 -6.98 -34.67
C ASN A 895 2.55 -6.12 -33.91
N LEU A 896 3.38 -5.37 -34.64
CA LEU A 896 4.36 -4.44 -34.09
C LEU A 896 4.20 -3.07 -34.75
N ALA A 897 4.10 -2.01 -33.95
CA ALA A 897 4.09 -0.62 -34.42
C ALA A 897 5.24 0.14 -33.78
N ILE A 898 5.95 0.97 -34.56
CA ILE A 898 7.15 1.69 -34.10
C ILE A 898 7.13 3.17 -34.50
N CYS A 899 7.78 4.02 -33.72
CA CYS A 899 7.93 5.45 -33.99
C CYS A 899 9.28 6.02 -33.55
N GLU A 900 9.73 7.06 -34.26
CA GLU A 900 10.86 7.91 -33.91
C GLU A 900 10.41 9.09 -33.01
N VAL A 901 11.17 9.37 -31.95
CA VAL A 901 11.02 10.56 -31.08
C VAL A 901 12.21 11.50 -31.27
N ARG A 902 11.93 12.77 -31.60
CA ARG A 902 12.94 13.76 -32.05
C ARG A 902 13.25 14.83 -31.01
N GLY A 903 14.53 15.22 -30.92
CA GLY A 903 15.00 16.38 -30.14
C GLY A 903 14.78 17.71 -30.86
N PRO A 904 15.12 18.86 -30.27
CA PRO A 904 14.95 20.18 -30.90
C PRO A 904 15.72 20.29 -32.23
N GLN A 905 15.32 21.26 -33.08
CA GLN A 905 16.01 21.56 -34.35
C GLN A 905 17.29 22.36 -34.15
#